data_AF-A0A428JF67-F1
#
_entry.id   AF-A0A428JF67-F1
#
_cell.length_a   1.000
_cell.length_b   1.000
_cell.length_c   1.000
_cell.angle_alpha   90.00
_cell.angle_beta   90.00
_cell.angle_gamma   90.00
#
_symmetry.space_group_name_H-M   'P 1'
#
loop_
_entity.id
_entity.type
_entity.pdbx_description
1 polymer ?
#
loop_
_entity_poly.entity_id
_entity_poly.type
_entity_poly.pdbx_seq_one_letter_code
_entity_poly.pdbx_strand_id
1 'polypeptide(L)'
;MTTRRNHWVGLAATALAAVLYVASLFPNVLRDPDNYLYNDAGDGLKTYFVSAYYVKYDTGHRFTGMNYPVGEHVNYPDMQPIITGVLGLINRHVYPISEHTIGIMNVLLLLSMMLTPVILYAILRRLRLPVAYAVLAALLIGFLAPQHGRIDGHMTLSFTPFVPLLWYCIIRMLAAPRRALWYVLFGAACVMMGMVTPYYTAVGAFFLLAHVLVLAWQQPRRTPAERRAYWGLLGRLVFTALAPLVVFRIWLWATDPTPDRPINPYGFFEYIASFTSVFIPVEPPLHEPFKQLLGFEEPVWEGWAYVGLASTLVLLLTLIRVVRYALRRRGRLVLRPALPQPLRVGLWAALLLLLLAMCYPFKLPGLRPLADVFPPLRQFRSLGRFAWPFYYVFTAYAAYTLYLVFRAVRRRSRRPALAYALLAPVLALWAVEANWHMHFKADEVEQRATGRLFTADAGNYTELLTWGNRKPRDFQALLPLPYYTLGTDVFQLDGSGDAVSQSYRASLNTGLPLLTVFLARASVGQTMDLIQLLSSPLLPKALIPKFPSRKPLLLLVAPGPISAAEQRLIDLSHKITSNGSITLYELPLAALEATSIAREQARADSLLPHLRAVNGVYSSTGRSVVLEQFNGRPAPHARLQPGAFYEPADKFSQLYSGPTPAAADTGQYEVSVWVNAKMWHGVGNMQVKVYRGDELVEHKVQGASQSTELDGDWARVAVPFRIRAGATRLEVLYESRELVADDLLIRPLNTDVYYYITTPDKKRQLIKNGYRLR
;
A
#
# COMPACT_ATOMS: atom_id res chain seq x y z
N MET A 1 32.69 -7.26 36.97
CA MET A 1 33.02 -6.43 35.80
C MET A 1 33.33 -7.37 34.65
N THR A 2 32.53 -7.41 33.58
CA THR A 2 32.89 -8.17 32.38
C THR A 2 34.02 -7.43 31.67
N THR A 3 35.15 -8.09 31.46
CA THR A 3 36.31 -7.52 30.76
C THR A 3 35.91 -7.07 29.35
N ARG A 4 36.58 -6.04 28.82
CA ARG A 4 36.37 -5.56 27.44
C ARG A 4 36.46 -6.69 26.41
N ARG A 5 37.31 -7.69 26.67
CA ARG A 5 37.46 -8.93 25.90
C ARG A 5 36.16 -9.74 25.83
N ASN A 6 35.48 -9.96 26.96
CA ASN A 6 34.24 -10.76 27.01
C ASN A 6 33.08 -10.11 26.23
N HIS A 7 33.09 -8.79 26.02
CA HIS A 7 32.10 -8.12 25.19
C HIS A 7 32.25 -8.46 23.70
N TRP A 8 33.49 -8.41 23.18
CA TRP A 8 33.76 -8.72 21.78
C TRP A 8 33.51 -10.20 21.46
N VAL A 9 33.87 -11.10 22.37
CA VAL A 9 33.53 -12.53 22.25
C VAL A 9 32.03 -12.72 22.15
N GLY A 10 31.24 -12.04 22.98
CA GLY A 10 29.77 -12.12 22.90
C GLY A 10 29.21 -11.55 21.60
N LEU A 11 29.75 -10.45 21.10
CA LEU A 11 29.34 -9.87 19.82
C LEU A 11 29.60 -10.84 18.66
N ALA A 12 30.80 -11.41 18.61
CA ALA A 12 31.17 -12.41 17.61
C ALA A 12 30.31 -13.68 17.73
N ALA A 13 30.03 -14.14 18.95
CA ALA A 13 29.14 -15.27 19.19
C ALA A 13 27.70 -15.00 18.71
N THR A 14 27.15 -13.80 18.96
CA THR A 14 25.83 -13.42 18.42
C THR A 14 25.84 -13.39 16.89
N ALA A 15 26.85 -12.79 16.28
CA ALA A 15 26.95 -12.70 14.82
C ALA A 15 27.06 -14.11 14.19
N LEU A 16 27.94 -14.96 14.72
CA LEU A 16 28.11 -16.32 14.25
C LEU A 16 26.83 -17.14 14.43
N ALA A 17 26.17 -17.07 15.60
CA ALA A 17 24.92 -17.79 15.83
C ALA A 17 23.80 -17.31 14.91
N ALA A 18 23.70 -16.01 14.64
CA ALA A 18 22.70 -15.47 13.73
C ALA A 18 22.93 -15.92 12.28
N VAL A 19 24.18 -15.90 11.82
CA VAL A 19 24.56 -16.40 10.48
C VAL A 19 24.26 -17.89 10.35
N LEU A 20 24.71 -18.71 11.32
CA LEU A 20 24.48 -20.17 11.28
C LEU A 20 22.99 -20.51 11.29
N TYR A 21 22.20 -19.80 12.10
CA TYR A 21 20.75 -20.04 12.18
C TYR A 21 20.04 -19.68 10.88
N VAL A 22 20.27 -18.46 10.34
CA VAL A 22 19.68 -18.07 9.04
C VAL A 22 20.17 -18.98 7.92
N ALA A 23 21.45 -19.39 7.92
CA ALA A 23 21.96 -20.32 6.92
C ALA A 23 21.34 -21.71 7.01
N SER A 24 20.99 -22.17 8.21
CA SER A 24 20.27 -23.44 8.39
C SER A 24 18.81 -23.39 7.91
N LEU A 25 18.20 -22.21 7.90
CA LEU A 25 16.81 -22.01 7.46
C LEU A 25 16.68 -21.76 5.96
N PHE A 26 17.66 -21.08 5.35
CA PHE A 26 17.62 -20.68 3.94
C PHE A 26 18.80 -21.25 3.14
N PRO A 27 19.12 -22.56 3.25
CA PRO A 27 20.31 -23.13 2.62
C PRO A 27 20.25 -23.02 1.10
N ASN A 28 19.06 -23.24 0.51
CA ASN A 28 18.89 -23.22 -0.93
C ASN A 28 18.93 -21.80 -1.51
N VAL A 29 18.32 -20.84 -0.82
CA VAL A 29 18.36 -19.42 -1.21
C VAL A 29 19.79 -18.89 -1.14
N LEU A 30 20.58 -19.24 -0.12
CA LEU A 30 21.98 -18.81 -0.05
C LEU A 30 22.85 -19.44 -1.15
N ARG A 31 22.50 -20.66 -1.59
CA ARG A 31 23.22 -21.35 -2.67
C ARG A 31 22.87 -20.77 -4.05
N ASP A 32 21.61 -20.45 -4.29
CA ASP A 32 21.13 -19.96 -5.58
C ASP A 32 20.07 -18.86 -5.42
N PRO A 33 20.48 -17.64 -5.00
CA PRO A 33 19.53 -16.61 -4.58
C PRO A 33 18.66 -16.06 -5.71
N ASP A 34 19.10 -16.17 -6.96
CA ASP A 34 18.33 -15.73 -8.14
C ASP A 34 17.17 -16.68 -8.48
N ASN A 35 17.17 -17.92 -7.97
CA ASN A 35 16.09 -18.87 -8.23
C ASN A 35 14.83 -18.62 -7.40
N TYR A 36 14.88 -17.77 -6.39
CA TYR A 36 13.79 -17.64 -5.42
C TYR A 36 13.13 -16.27 -5.50
N LEU A 37 11.80 -16.27 -5.51
CA LEU A 37 11.01 -15.08 -5.23
C LEU A 37 10.38 -15.27 -3.85
N TYR A 38 10.58 -14.32 -2.95
CA TYR A 38 9.95 -14.41 -1.62
C TYR A 38 8.43 -14.29 -1.71
N ASN A 39 7.92 -13.69 -2.79
CA ASN A 39 6.54 -13.76 -3.22
C ASN A 39 6.47 -13.57 -4.74
N ASP A 40 5.70 -14.44 -5.40
CA ASP A 40 5.52 -14.51 -6.84
C ASP A 40 4.20 -13.89 -7.32
N ALA A 41 3.50 -13.17 -6.43
CA ALA A 41 2.28 -12.43 -6.74
C ALA A 41 2.26 -11.01 -6.12
N GLY A 42 1.29 -10.19 -6.55
CA GLY A 42 0.95 -8.91 -5.94
C GLY A 42 2.12 -7.93 -5.76
N ASP A 43 2.13 -7.23 -4.61
CA ASP A 43 3.14 -6.23 -4.27
C ASP A 43 4.56 -6.81 -4.16
N GLY A 44 4.71 -8.06 -3.73
CA GLY A 44 5.99 -8.75 -3.64
C GLY A 44 6.63 -8.93 -5.01
N LEU A 45 5.90 -9.51 -5.96
CA LEU A 45 6.36 -9.67 -7.35
C LEU A 45 6.68 -8.32 -8.01
N LYS A 46 5.80 -7.33 -7.80
CA LYS A 46 6.00 -5.96 -8.30
C LYS A 46 7.35 -5.41 -7.82
N THR A 47 7.71 -5.60 -6.56
CA THR A 47 8.98 -5.08 -6.00
C THR A 47 10.19 -5.63 -6.74
N TYR A 48 10.20 -6.93 -7.07
CA TYR A 48 11.25 -7.51 -7.92
C TYR A 48 11.23 -6.96 -9.33
N PHE A 49 10.06 -6.88 -9.96
CA PHE A 49 9.89 -6.33 -11.31
C PHE A 49 10.47 -4.92 -11.43
N VAL A 50 10.00 -3.98 -10.60
CA VAL A 50 10.41 -2.57 -10.71
C VAL A 50 11.90 -2.42 -10.42
N SER A 51 12.46 -3.21 -9.50
CA SER A 51 13.87 -3.17 -9.16
C SER A 51 14.74 -3.68 -10.30
N ALA A 52 14.40 -4.85 -10.86
CA ALA A 52 15.12 -5.45 -11.97
C ALA A 52 15.01 -4.60 -13.24
N TYR A 53 13.82 -4.07 -13.55
CA TYR A 53 13.60 -3.21 -14.71
C TYR A 53 14.43 -1.94 -14.60
N TYR A 54 14.41 -1.28 -13.43
CA TYR A 54 15.17 -0.05 -13.25
C TYR A 54 16.67 -0.25 -13.40
N VAL A 55 17.24 -1.28 -12.77
CA VAL A 55 18.68 -1.57 -12.86
C VAL A 55 19.12 -1.86 -14.30
N LYS A 56 18.23 -2.46 -15.10
CA LYS A 56 18.48 -2.85 -16.49
C LYS A 56 18.29 -1.70 -17.49
N TYR A 57 17.25 -0.87 -17.30
CA TYR A 57 16.80 0.06 -18.34
C TYR A 57 16.78 1.54 -17.91
N ASP A 58 16.65 1.84 -16.62
CA ASP A 58 16.41 3.21 -16.14
C ASP A 58 17.59 3.81 -15.37
N THR A 59 17.52 5.13 -15.20
CA THR A 59 18.49 5.90 -14.43
C THR A 59 17.83 7.14 -13.81
N GLY A 60 18.41 7.70 -12.75
CA GLY A 60 17.92 8.94 -12.14
C GLY A 60 16.62 8.75 -11.34
N HIS A 61 15.74 9.74 -11.35
CA HIS A 61 14.53 9.77 -10.51
C HIS A 61 13.25 9.30 -11.22
N ARG A 62 13.36 8.84 -12.47
CA ARG A 62 12.23 8.36 -13.27
C ARG A 62 12.34 6.85 -13.48
N PHE A 63 11.25 6.16 -13.23
CA PHE A 63 11.02 4.76 -13.56
C PHE A 63 10.11 4.71 -14.79
N THR A 64 10.51 4.02 -15.85
CA THR A 64 9.78 4.01 -17.13
C THR A 64 9.03 2.72 -17.41
N GLY A 65 9.23 1.66 -16.61
CA GLY A 65 8.61 0.35 -16.85
C GLY A 65 7.08 0.29 -16.76
N MET A 66 6.43 1.34 -16.24
CA MET A 66 4.97 1.44 -16.10
C MET A 66 4.50 2.87 -16.41
N ASN A 67 3.19 3.09 -16.51
CA ASN A 67 2.59 4.40 -16.76
C ASN A 67 3.07 5.05 -18.08
N TYR A 68 3.26 4.28 -19.15
CA TYR A 68 3.73 4.81 -20.43
C TYR A 68 2.72 5.80 -21.04
N PRO A 69 3.16 6.94 -21.65
CA PRO A 69 4.54 7.35 -21.93
C PRO A 69 5.18 8.22 -20.83
N VAL A 70 4.46 8.46 -19.72
CA VAL A 70 4.88 9.39 -18.67
C VAL A 70 5.93 8.76 -17.75
N GLY A 71 5.80 7.48 -17.41
CA GLY A 71 6.61 6.87 -16.36
C GLY A 71 6.19 7.36 -14.98
N GLU A 72 7.00 7.07 -13.97
CA GLU A 72 6.73 7.42 -12.58
C GLU A 72 7.97 7.86 -11.83
N HIS A 73 7.75 8.57 -10.72
CA HIS A 73 8.84 8.87 -9.81
C HIS A 73 9.22 7.62 -9.00
N VAL A 74 10.51 7.33 -8.90
CA VAL A 74 11.09 6.09 -8.34
C VAL A 74 10.63 5.73 -6.91
N ASN A 75 10.06 6.70 -6.18
CA ASN A 75 9.56 6.50 -4.82
C ASN A 75 8.22 5.73 -4.74
N TYR A 76 7.38 5.78 -5.78
CA TYR A 76 6.01 5.27 -5.72
C TYR A 76 5.80 3.80 -6.14
N PRO A 77 6.65 3.21 -7.01
CA PRO A 77 6.55 1.79 -7.37
C PRO A 77 7.06 0.80 -6.29
N ASP A 78 7.53 1.28 -5.14
CA ASP A 78 8.17 0.47 -4.08
C ASP A 78 9.55 -0.12 -4.48
N MET A 79 10.28 0.57 -5.35
CA MET A 79 11.53 0.11 -5.99
C MET A 79 12.79 0.13 -5.11
N GLN A 80 12.72 0.69 -3.89
CA GLN A 80 13.87 0.92 -3.02
C GLN A 80 15.01 1.74 -3.67
N PRO A 81 14.75 2.98 -4.15
CA PRO A 81 15.67 3.82 -4.92
C PRO A 81 17.15 3.84 -4.53
N ILE A 82 17.50 3.79 -3.25
CA ILE A 82 18.92 3.80 -2.85
C ILE A 82 19.64 2.50 -3.21
N ILE A 83 18.95 1.35 -3.10
CA ILE A 83 19.53 0.04 -3.42
C ILE A 83 19.62 -0.09 -4.95
N THR A 84 18.51 0.13 -5.64
CA THR A 84 18.43 0.01 -7.10
C THR A 84 19.26 1.07 -7.83
N GLY A 85 19.39 2.28 -7.28
CA GLY A 85 20.29 3.31 -7.78
C GLY A 85 21.77 2.89 -7.72
N VAL A 86 22.20 2.29 -6.60
CA VAL A 86 23.58 1.76 -6.45
C VAL A 86 23.80 0.58 -7.40
N LEU A 87 22.84 -0.35 -7.50
CA LEU A 87 22.94 -1.47 -8.44
C LEU A 87 22.98 -0.99 -9.89
N GLY A 88 22.17 0.01 -10.26
CA GLY A 88 22.18 0.61 -11.59
C GLY A 88 23.49 1.34 -11.89
N LEU A 89 24.16 1.94 -10.90
CA LEU A 89 25.50 2.53 -11.06
C LEU A 89 26.54 1.43 -11.32
N ILE A 90 26.52 0.36 -10.53
CA ILE A 90 27.42 -0.80 -10.70
C ILE A 90 27.20 -1.43 -12.07
N ASN A 91 25.95 -1.66 -12.47
CA ASN A 91 25.57 -2.26 -13.75
C ASN A 91 26.18 -1.51 -14.95
N ARG A 92 26.17 -0.18 -14.90
CA ARG A 92 26.61 0.69 -15.99
C ARG A 92 28.12 0.95 -16.02
N HIS A 93 28.76 1.00 -14.86
CA HIS A 93 30.13 1.51 -14.73
C HIS A 93 31.14 0.50 -14.19
N VAL A 94 30.71 -0.65 -13.65
CA VAL A 94 31.60 -1.61 -12.98
C VAL A 94 31.45 -3.02 -13.56
N TYR A 95 30.27 -3.61 -13.53
CA TYR A 95 30.01 -4.99 -13.96
C TYR A 95 28.52 -5.17 -14.31
N PRO A 96 28.15 -5.88 -15.40
CA PRO A 96 26.76 -6.11 -15.79
C PRO A 96 26.03 -7.00 -14.78
N ILE A 97 25.51 -6.39 -13.71
CA ILE A 97 24.92 -7.06 -12.55
C ILE A 97 23.40 -7.17 -12.64
N SER A 98 22.76 -6.63 -13.68
CA SER A 98 21.30 -6.56 -13.78
C SER A 98 20.60 -7.91 -13.66
N GLU A 99 21.22 -9.00 -14.14
CA GLU A 99 20.68 -10.36 -14.06
C GLU A 99 20.61 -10.90 -12.63
N HIS A 100 21.45 -10.39 -11.74
CA HIS A 100 21.54 -10.79 -10.32
C HIS A 100 20.73 -9.88 -9.38
N THR A 101 19.91 -8.97 -9.93
CA THR A 101 19.17 -8.01 -9.10
C THR A 101 18.29 -8.73 -8.09
N ILE A 102 17.58 -9.79 -8.49
CA ILE A 102 16.70 -10.58 -7.61
C ILE A 102 17.50 -11.20 -6.46
N GLY A 103 18.59 -11.91 -6.76
CA GLY A 103 19.40 -12.56 -5.76
C GLY A 103 20.05 -11.59 -4.78
N ILE A 104 20.48 -10.42 -5.26
CA ILE A 104 21.02 -9.37 -4.37
C ILE A 104 19.95 -8.87 -3.40
N MET A 105 18.73 -8.63 -3.85
CA MET A 105 17.63 -8.20 -2.98
C MET A 105 17.34 -9.25 -1.90
N ASN A 106 17.30 -10.53 -2.28
CA ASN A 106 17.11 -11.66 -1.35
C ASN A 106 18.22 -11.70 -0.29
N VAL A 107 19.48 -11.65 -0.72
CA VAL A 107 20.64 -11.70 0.19
C VAL A 107 20.67 -10.49 1.12
N LEU A 108 20.29 -9.29 0.66
CA LEU A 108 20.21 -8.10 1.51
C LEU A 108 19.17 -8.26 2.65
N LEU A 109 18.06 -8.94 2.39
CA LEU A 109 17.05 -9.22 3.42
C LEU A 109 17.53 -10.24 4.43
N LEU A 110 18.17 -11.32 3.98
CA LEU A 110 18.80 -12.30 4.88
C LEU A 110 19.88 -11.64 5.74
N LEU A 111 20.71 -10.78 5.15
CA LEU A 111 21.71 -10.00 5.88
C LEU A 111 21.06 -9.08 6.92
N SER A 112 19.93 -8.45 6.58
CA SER A 112 19.12 -7.67 7.52
C SER A 112 18.71 -8.51 8.74
N MET A 113 18.23 -9.74 8.53
CA MET A 113 17.88 -10.67 9.62
C MET A 113 19.10 -11.01 10.50
N MET A 114 20.27 -11.25 9.89
CA MET A 114 21.50 -11.59 10.61
C MET A 114 22.03 -10.41 11.45
N LEU A 115 21.89 -9.17 10.97
CA LEU A 115 22.40 -7.97 11.64
C LEU A 115 21.56 -7.54 12.84
N THR A 116 20.27 -7.86 12.85
CA THR A 116 19.33 -7.44 13.91
C THR A 116 19.74 -7.92 15.30
N PRO A 117 20.00 -9.22 15.55
CA PRO A 117 20.53 -9.70 16.83
C PRO A 117 21.84 -9.02 17.24
N VAL A 118 22.73 -8.70 16.30
CA VAL A 118 24.03 -8.08 16.61
C VAL A 118 23.85 -6.69 17.22
N ILE A 119 22.96 -5.88 16.64
CA ILE A 119 22.62 -4.55 17.16
C ILE A 119 21.89 -4.67 18.51
N LEU A 120 20.95 -5.60 18.62
CA LEU A 120 20.24 -5.86 19.88
C LEU A 120 21.19 -6.29 21.00
N TYR A 121 22.17 -7.15 20.73
CA TYR A 121 23.21 -7.49 21.70
C TYR A 121 23.95 -6.24 22.19
N ALA A 122 24.34 -5.34 21.27
CA ALA A 122 25.00 -4.08 21.63
C ALA A 122 24.11 -3.19 22.53
N ILE A 123 22.79 -3.17 22.31
CA ILE A 123 21.82 -2.49 23.17
C ILE A 123 21.73 -3.16 24.55
N LEU A 124 21.50 -4.48 24.60
CA LEU A 124 21.34 -5.24 25.84
C LEU A 124 22.59 -5.15 26.74
N ARG A 125 23.79 -5.09 26.15
CA ARG A 125 25.03 -4.85 26.88
C ARG A 125 25.11 -3.45 27.49
N ARG A 126 24.57 -2.42 26.83
CA ARG A 126 24.42 -1.07 27.40
C ARG A 126 23.36 -1.00 28.50
N LEU A 127 22.39 -1.92 28.49
CA LEU A 127 21.46 -2.16 29.60
C LEU A 127 22.08 -2.96 30.76
N ARG A 128 23.38 -3.28 30.66
CA ARG A 128 24.19 -4.00 31.66
C ARG A 128 23.79 -5.47 31.87
N LEU A 129 23.13 -6.10 30.90
CA LEU A 129 22.82 -7.54 30.95
C LEU A 129 24.07 -8.40 30.71
N PRO A 130 24.28 -9.52 31.42
CA PRO A 130 25.47 -10.37 31.25
C PRO A 130 25.65 -10.85 29.82
N VAL A 131 26.90 -11.14 29.43
CA VAL A 131 27.24 -11.49 28.04
C VAL A 131 26.41 -12.66 27.51
N ALA A 132 26.46 -13.84 28.15
CA ALA A 132 25.74 -15.02 27.67
C ALA A 132 24.22 -14.81 27.57
N TYR A 133 23.62 -14.18 28.59
CA TYR A 133 22.19 -13.86 28.57
C TYR A 133 21.83 -12.84 27.49
N ALA A 134 22.68 -11.85 27.27
CA ALA A 134 22.49 -10.86 26.21
C ALA A 134 22.64 -11.47 24.81
N VAL A 135 23.51 -12.46 24.62
CA VAL A 135 23.62 -13.21 23.35
C VAL A 135 22.29 -13.92 23.08
N LEU A 136 21.82 -14.73 24.03
CA LEU A 136 20.57 -15.47 23.89
C LEU A 136 19.38 -14.54 23.66
N ALA A 137 19.17 -13.56 24.54
CA ALA A 137 18.04 -12.64 24.43
C ALA A 137 18.07 -11.82 23.13
N ALA A 138 19.24 -11.46 22.62
CA ALA A 138 19.34 -10.75 21.34
C ALA A 138 18.88 -11.62 20.15
N LEU A 139 19.20 -12.91 20.15
CA LEU A 139 18.74 -13.86 19.13
C LEU A 139 17.21 -14.04 19.22
N LEU A 140 16.68 -14.26 20.44
CA LEU A 140 15.23 -14.43 20.66
C LEU A 140 14.41 -13.20 20.23
N ILE A 141 14.89 -12.00 20.55
CA ILE A 141 14.23 -10.75 20.13
C ILE A 141 14.41 -10.52 18.63
N GLY A 142 15.59 -10.82 18.08
CA GLY A 142 15.86 -10.57 16.68
C GLY A 142 15.06 -11.46 15.74
N PHE A 143 14.89 -12.74 16.09
CA PHE A 143 14.19 -13.72 15.26
C PHE A 143 12.68 -13.78 15.47
N LEU A 144 12.14 -13.18 16.53
CA LEU A 144 10.69 -13.01 16.68
C LEU A 144 10.21 -11.64 16.15
N ALA A 145 11.04 -10.90 15.41
CA ALA A 145 10.70 -9.55 14.99
C ALA A 145 9.54 -9.54 14.00
N PRO A 146 8.46 -8.78 14.24
CA PRO A 146 7.24 -8.84 13.42
C PRO A 146 7.46 -8.39 11.96
N GLN A 147 8.54 -7.66 11.70
CA GLN A 147 8.90 -7.22 10.34
C GLN A 147 9.36 -8.38 9.43
N HIS A 148 9.74 -9.54 9.99
CA HIS A 148 10.00 -10.74 9.16
C HIS A 148 8.72 -11.20 8.46
N GLY A 149 7.55 -11.03 9.09
CA GLY A 149 6.24 -11.30 8.48
C GLY A 149 5.82 -10.33 7.37
N ARG A 150 6.74 -9.48 6.89
CA ARG A 150 6.54 -8.62 5.72
C ARG A 150 7.33 -9.08 4.49
N ILE A 151 8.16 -10.11 4.63
CA ILE A 151 9.13 -10.51 3.59
C ILE A 151 8.47 -10.95 2.28
N ASP A 152 7.27 -11.52 2.39
CA ASP A 152 6.43 -11.98 1.30
C ASP A 152 5.56 -10.85 0.72
N GLY A 153 4.88 -10.05 1.54
CA GLY A 153 3.95 -9.03 1.00
C GLY A 153 4.56 -7.65 0.77
N HIS A 154 5.41 -7.17 1.68
CA HIS A 154 5.95 -5.80 1.72
C HIS A 154 7.46 -5.81 1.98
N MET A 155 8.22 -6.32 1.01
CA MET A 155 9.65 -6.55 1.12
C MET A 155 10.44 -5.31 1.62
N THR A 156 10.02 -4.11 1.23
CA THR A 156 10.66 -2.84 1.63
C THR A 156 10.53 -2.52 3.12
N LEU A 157 9.58 -3.15 3.82
CA LEU A 157 9.33 -2.99 5.26
C LEU A 157 10.03 -4.06 6.13
N SER A 158 10.70 -5.03 5.50
CA SER A 158 11.34 -6.18 6.19
C SER A 158 12.76 -5.91 6.69
N PHE A 159 13.26 -4.67 6.57
CA PHE A 159 14.57 -4.27 7.11
C PHE A 159 14.52 -4.14 8.64
N THR A 160 14.57 -5.29 9.31
CA THR A 160 14.52 -5.44 10.77
C THR A 160 15.61 -4.69 11.57
N PRO A 161 16.85 -4.47 11.08
CA PRO A 161 17.89 -3.83 11.92
C PRO A 161 17.69 -2.33 12.08
N PHE A 162 16.82 -1.70 11.27
CA PHE A 162 16.65 -0.25 11.26
C PHE A 162 16.18 0.32 12.61
N VAL A 163 15.08 -0.18 13.16
CA VAL A 163 14.54 0.34 14.43
C VAL A 163 15.51 0.11 15.61
N PRO A 164 16.14 -1.08 15.77
CA PRO A 164 17.23 -1.27 16.71
C PRO A 164 18.41 -0.31 16.50
N LEU A 165 18.83 -0.06 15.27
CA LEU A 165 19.94 0.86 14.97
C LEU A 165 19.60 2.29 15.41
N LEU A 166 18.39 2.76 15.12
CA LEU A 166 17.92 4.07 15.60
C LEU A 166 17.91 4.13 17.12
N TRP A 167 17.38 3.10 17.78
CA TRP A 167 17.38 3.06 19.25
C TRP A 167 18.81 3.07 19.81
N TYR A 168 19.72 2.29 19.22
CA TYR A 168 21.13 2.29 19.58
C TYR A 168 21.73 3.70 19.45
N CYS A 169 21.50 4.39 18.33
CA CYS A 169 21.95 5.77 18.13
C CYS A 169 21.42 6.71 19.21
N ILE A 170 20.13 6.61 19.57
CA ILE A 170 19.53 7.39 20.66
C ILE A 170 20.26 7.12 21.99
N ILE A 171 20.51 5.85 22.34
CA ILE A 171 21.27 5.49 23.54
C ILE A 171 22.67 6.14 23.52
N ARG A 172 23.32 6.19 22.35
CA ARG A 172 24.64 6.82 22.17
C ARG A 172 24.60 8.33 22.26
N MET A 173 23.58 8.99 21.70
CA MET A 173 23.39 10.45 21.84
C MET A 173 23.20 10.81 23.31
N LEU A 174 22.41 10.05 24.07
CA LEU A 174 22.21 10.29 25.49
C LEU A 174 23.47 10.05 26.33
N ALA A 175 24.27 9.04 25.97
CA ALA A 175 25.53 8.73 26.64
C ALA A 175 26.67 9.69 26.28
N ALA A 176 26.68 10.24 25.06
CA ALA A 176 27.70 11.17 24.58
C ALA A 176 27.07 12.35 23.82
N PRO A 177 26.39 13.30 24.51
CA PRO A 177 25.56 14.35 23.90
C PRO A 177 26.26 15.29 22.92
N ARG A 178 27.58 15.42 22.99
CA ARG A 178 28.39 16.30 22.14
C ARG A 178 28.99 15.59 20.92
N ARG A 179 28.89 14.26 20.82
CA ARG A 179 29.44 13.52 19.68
C ARG A 179 28.47 13.56 18.50
N ALA A 180 28.73 14.47 17.55
CA ALA A 180 27.90 14.69 16.36
C ALA A 180 27.66 13.41 15.53
N LEU A 181 28.63 12.48 15.50
CA LEU A 181 28.54 11.21 14.78
C LEU A 181 27.20 10.51 14.96
N TRP A 182 26.65 10.43 16.19
CA TRP A 182 25.41 9.69 16.42
C TRP A 182 24.18 10.37 15.81
N TYR A 183 24.17 11.71 15.82
CA TYR A 183 23.11 12.52 15.20
C TYR A 183 23.16 12.39 13.69
N VAL A 184 24.36 12.44 13.11
CA VAL A 184 24.58 12.24 11.66
C VAL A 184 24.19 10.82 11.24
N LEU A 185 24.64 9.79 11.96
CA LEU A 185 24.28 8.40 11.65
C LEU A 185 22.77 8.16 11.73
N PHE A 186 22.09 8.72 12.74
CA PHE A 186 20.64 8.63 12.85
C PHE A 186 19.95 9.31 11.65
N GLY A 187 20.32 10.57 11.36
CA GLY A 187 19.72 11.32 10.26
C GLY A 187 19.96 10.65 8.90
N ALA A 188 21.19 10.22 8.65
CA ALA A 188 21.57 9.52 7.43
C ALA A 188 20.83 8.18 7.30
N ALA A 189 20.71 7.40 8.38
CA ALA A 189 19.91 6.16 8.36
C ALA A 189 18.44 6.44 8.03
N CYS A 190 17.83 7.49 8.59
CA CYS A 190 16.46 7.87 8.27
C CYS A 190 16.26 8.33 6.82
N VAL A 191 17.24 9.03 6.23
CA VAL A 191 17.17 9.43 4.80
C VAL A 191 17.37 8.23 3.89
N MET A 192 18.43 7.43 4.11
CA MET A 192 18.73 6.25 3.29
C MET A 192 17.59 5.23 3.35
N MET A 193 17.08 4.91 4.53
CA MET A 193 15.94 4.01 4.66
C MET A 193 14.62 4.65 4.21
N GLY A 194 14.52 5.98 4.21
CA GLY A 194 13.42 6.70 3.55
C GLY A 194 13.37 6.45 2.05
N MET A 195 14.54 6.35 1.42
CA MET A 195 14.69 5.96 0.01
C MET A 195 14.51 4.46 -0.21
N VAL A 196 14.41 3.63 0.83
CA VAL A 196 13.90 2.26 0.73
C VAL A 196 12.37 2.29 0.82
N THR A 197 11.86 2.96 1.85
CA THR A 197 10.42 3.23 2.04
C THR A 197 10.21 4.48 2.92
N PRO A 198 9.36 5.44 2.52
CA PRO A 198 9.12 6.67 3.28
C PRO A 198 8.67 6.45 4.74
N TYR A 199 8.07 5.29 5.03
CA TYR A 199 7.66 4.92 6.39
C TYR A 199 8.82 4.92 7.38
N TYR A 200 10.03 4.53 6.96
CA TYR A 200 11.17 4.49 7.88
C TYR A 200 11.62 5.87 8.34
N THR A 201 11.57 6.89 7.49
CA THR A 201 11.85 8.28 7.90
C THR A 201 10.84 8.74 8.94
N ALA A 202 9.55 8.46 8.72
CA ALA A 202 8.49 8.81 9.67
C ALA A 202 8.63 8.06 11.00
N VAL A 203 8.78 6.73 11.00
CA VAL A 203 8.98 5.93 12.21
C VAL A 203 10.18 6.44 13.00
N GLY A 204 11.30 6.73 12.33
CA GLY A 204 12.49 7.27 12.99
C GLY A 204 12.25 8.64 13.62
N ALA A 205 11.68 9.58 12.87
CA ALA A 205 11.38 10.92 13.37
C ALA A 205 10.43 10.89 14.57
N PHE A 206 9.31 10.18 14.47
CA PHE A 206 8.34 10.06 15.55
C PHE A 206 8.93 9.35 16.77
N PHE A 207 9.76 8.31 16.57
CA PHE A 207 10.40 7.62 17.68
C PHE A 207 11.35 8.54 18.45
N LEU A 208 12.14 9.37 17.76
CA LEU A 208 13.02 10.34 18.41
C LEU A 208 12.25 11.50 19.06
N LEU A 209 11.18 12.00 18.42
CA LEU A 209 10.31 13.03 19.01
C LEU A 209 9.61 12.52 20.28
N ALA A 210 9.14 11.27 20.29
CA ALA A 210 8.58 10.66 21.49
C ALA A 210 9.61 10.55 22.63
N HIS A 211 10.88 10.27 22.31
CA HIS A 211 11.97 10.35 23.30
C HIS A 211 12.15 11.77 23.84
N VAL A 212 12.09 12.80 22.98
CA VAL A 212 12.18 14.20 23.40
C VAL A 212 11.06 14.55 24.37
N LEU A 213 9.80 14.18 24.06
CA LEU A 213 8.65 14.42 24.93
C LEU A 213 8.83 13.77 26.30
N VAL A 214 9.24 12.50 26.32
CA VAL A 214 9.47 11.77 27.58
C VAL A 214 10.64 12.34 28.36
N LEU A 215 11.73 12.76 27.70
CA LEU A 215 12.88 13.39 28.34
C LEU A 215 12.50 14.73 28.96
N ALA A 216 11.77 15.58 28.23
CA ALA A 216 11.25 16.85 28.74
C ALA A 216 10.36 16.62 29.97
N TRP A 217 9.43 15.67 29.91
CA TRP A 217 8.58 15.30 31.04
C TRP A 217 9.36 14.71 32.23
N GLN A 218 10.40 13.92 31.94
CA GLN A 218 11.22 13.25 32.95
C GLN A 218 12.43 14.06 33.40
N GLN A 219 12.47 15.36 33.10
CA GLN A 219 13.62 16.23 33.36
C GLN A 219 14.13 16.08 34.81
N PRO A 220 15.46 15.99 35.01
CA PRO A 220 16.06 16.04 36.34
C PRO A 220 16.06 17.46 36.91
N ARG A 221 15.91 17.61 38.23
CA ARG A 221 16.16 18.89 38.92
C ARG A 221 17.65 19.22 38.77
N ARG A 222 17.96 20.38 38.20
CA ARG A 222 19.29 20.76 37.69
C ARG A 222 19.56 22.24 37.94
N THR A 223 20.83 22.61 38.02
CA THR A 223 21.25 24.02 38.07
C THR A 223 20.86 24.74 36.77
N PRO A 224 20.82 26.09 36.74
CA PRO A 224 20.49 26.85 35.52
C PRO A 224 21.37 26.49 34.31
N ALA A 225 22.68 26.29 34.53
CA ALA A 225 23.63 25.91 33.49
C ALA A 225 23.36 24.50 32.93
N GLU A 226 23.12 23.53 33.81
CA GLU A 226 22.76 22.16 33.43
C GLU A 226 21.40 22.08 32.73
N ARG A 227 20.44 22.94 33.14
CA ARG A 227 19.14 23.09 32.47
C ARG A 227 19.32 23.61 31.05
N ARG A 228 20.15 24.64 30.85
CA ARG A 228 20.48 25.17 29.51
C ARG A 228 21.13 24.10 28.63
N ALA A 229 22.11 23.37 29.16
CA ALA A 229 22.76 22.27 28.44
C ALA A 229 21.78 21.15 28.07
N TYR A 230 20.78 20.88 28.91
CA TYR A 230 19.74 19.88 28.65
C TYR A 230 18.77 20.32 27.56
N TRP A 231 18.29 21.56 27.58
CA TRP A 231 17.47 22.10 26.50
C TRP A 231 18.24 22.14 25.18
N GLY A 232 19.54 22.44 25.21
CA GLY A 232 20.40 22.30 24.04
C GLY A 232 20.50 20.87 23.51
N LEU A 233 20.48 19.85 24.38
CA LEU A 233 20.35 18.45 23.96
C LEU A 233 19.00 18.18 23.30
N LEU A 234 17.89 18.58 23.93
CA LEU A 234 16.56 18.39 23.35
C LEU A 234 16.43 19.07 21.99
N GLY A 235 16.93 20.30 21.84
CA GLY A 235 16.97 21.02 20.57
C GLY A 235 17.74 20.26 19.48
N ARG A 236 18.91 19.69 19.81
CA ARG A 236 19.65 18.83 18.86
C ARG A 236 18.86 17.58 18.47
N LEU A 237 18.19 16.93 19.43
CA LEU A 237 17.37 15.75 19.14
C LEU A 237 16.16 16.09 18.26
N VAL A 238 15.48 17.22 18.52
CA VAL A 238 14.38 17.72 17.66
C VAL A 238 14.89 17.99 16.26
N PHE A 239 15.99 18.72 16.12
CA PHE A 239 16.60 18.99 14.81
C PHE A 239 16.94 17.70 14.08
N THR A 240 17.56 16.72 14.74
CA THR A 240 17.89 15.42 14.16
C THR A 240 16.66 14.60 13.77
N ALA A 241 15.53 14.75 14.46
CA ALA A 241 14.28 14.08 14.10
C ALA A 241 13.62 14.72 12.86
N LEU A 242 13.64 16.06 12.76
CA LEU A 242 12.95 16.80 11.72
C LEU A 242 13.76 16.95 10.43
N ALA A 243 15.08 17.05 10.52
CA ALA A 243 15.94 17.28 9.34
C ALA A 243 15.76 16.21 8.25
N PRO A 244 15.71 14.88 8.55
CA PRO A 244 15.46 13.87 7.53
C PRO A 244 14.11 14.02 6.82
N LEU A 245 13.05 14.40 7.55
CA LEU A 245 11.73 14.65 6.96
C LEU A 245 11.76 15.81 5.97
N VAL A 246 12.45 16.90 6.35
CA VAL A 246 12.61 18.08 5.49
C VAL A 246 13.42 17.74 4.24
N VAL A 247 14.56 17.05 4.41
CA VAL A 247 15.40 16.61 3.29
C VAL A 247 14.61 15.72 2.33
N PHE A 248 13.89 14.73 2.85
CA PHE A 248 13.08 13.83 2.03
C PHE A 248 11.94 14.55 1.31
N ARG A 249 11.28 15.52 1.98
CA ARG A 249 10.22 16.33 1.38
C ARG A 249 10.75 17.24 0.28
N ILE A 250 11.91 17.87 0.48
CA ILE A 250 12.56 18.70 -0.55
C ILE A 250 12.94 17.85 -1.75
N TRP A 251 13.47 16.64 -1.53
CA TRP A 251 13.78 15.71 -2.62
C TRP A 251 12.54 15.43 -3.46
N LEU A 252 11.44 14.97 -2.84
CA LEU A 252 10.18 14.71 -3.57
C LEU A 252 9.66 15.95 -4.31
N TRP A 253 9.68 17.13 -3.67
CA TRP A 253 9.24 18.36 -4.31
C TRP A 253 10.11 18.76 -5.52
N ALA A 254 11.41 18.48 -5.47
CA ALA A 254 12.34 18.79 -6.54
C ALA A 254 12.31 17.78 -7.70
N THR A 255 11.88 16.53 -7.45
CA THR A 255 12.03 15.43 -8.42
C THR A 255 10.72 14.81 -8.89
N ASP A 256 9.59 15.03 -8.21
CA ASP A 256 8.28 14.52 -8.62
C ASP A 256 7.43 15.64 -9.27
N PRO A 257 7.25 15.62 -10.60
CA PRO A 257 6.50 16.66 -11.31
C PRO A 257 4.97 16.48 -11.24
N THR A 258 4.48 15.37 -10.69
CA THR A 258 3.06 14.99 -10.75
C THR A 258 2.23 15.73 -9.69
N PRO A 259 1.27 16.59 -10.06
CA PRO A 259 0.56 17.45 -9.11
C PRO A 259 -0.67 16.80 -8.46
N ASP A 260 -1.25 15.76 -9.08
CA ASP A 260 -2.57 15.22 -8.75
C ASP A 260 -2.51 13.83 -8.07
N ARG A 261 -1.45 13.59 -7.29
CA ARG A 261 -1.36 12.37 -6.48
C ARG A 261 -2.36 12.39 -5.32
N PRO A 262 -2.92 11.24 -4.92
CA PRO A 262 -3.83 11.13 -3.79
C PRO A 262 -3.22 11.69 -2.49
N ILE A 263 -3.92 12.64 -1.87
CA ILE A 263 -3.52 13.28 -0.62
C ILE A 263 -4.07 12.58 0.62
N ASN A 264 -5.12 11.76 0.48
CA ASN A 264 -5.80 11.08 1.56
C ASN A 264 -5.94 9.58 1.26
N PRO A 265 -4.84 8.80 1.35
CA PRO A 265 -4.94 7.37 1.12
C PRO A 265 -5.89 6.72 2.13
N TYR A 266 -6.61 5.70 1.68
CA TYR A 266 -7.42 4.86 2.56
C TYR A 266 -6.52 4.17 3.61
N GLY A 267 -7.07 3.86 4.79
CA GLY A 267 -6.42 3.01 5.77
C GLY A 267 -6.05 3.65 7.12
N PHE A 268 -6.02 4.99 7.23
CA PHE A 268 -5.60 5.68 8.47
C PHE A 268 -6.33 5.18 9.75
N PHE A 269 -7.63 4.89 9.65
CA PHE A 269 -8.44 4.36 10.76
C PHE A 269 -8.56 2.83 10.77
N GLU A 270 -8.15 2.16 9.69
CA GLU A 270 -8.39 0.73 9.46
C GLU A 270 -7.13 -0.11 9.69
N TYR A 271 -6.00 0.32 9.12
CA TYR A 271 -4.72 -0.36 9.19
C TYR A 271 -3.95 0.02 10.45
N ILE A 272 -4.58 -0.27 11.59
CA ILE A 272 -4.14 0.08 12.94
C ILE A 272 -3.70 -1.15 13.73
N ALA A 273 -2.86 -0.95 14.73
CA ALA A 273 -2.58 -1.98 15.73
C ALA A 273 -3.76 -2.12 16.71
N SER A 274 -3.91 -3.31 17.26
CA SER A 274 -4.85 -3.64 18.35
C SER A 274 -4.12 -4.34 19.50
N PHE A 275 -4.78 -4.48 20.65
CA PHE A 275 -4.21 -5.25 21.76
C PHE A 275 -3.92 -6.70 21.36
N THR A 276 -4.83 -7.32 20.60
CA THR A 276 -4.70 -8.69 20.09
C THR A 276 -3.50 -8.82 19.15
N SER A 277 -3.30 -7.86 18.23
CA SER A 277 -2.17 -7.86 17.28
C SER A 277 -0.77 -7.72 17.92
N VAL A 278 -0.70 -7.30 19.18
CA VAL A 278 0.55 -6.99 19.89
C VAL A 278 0.87 -8.05 20.95
N PHE A 279 -0.12 -8.53 21.69
CA PHE A 279 0.11 -9.39 22.86
C PHE A 279 -0.40 -10.82 22.71
N ILE A 280 -1.10 -11.15 21.62
CA ILE A 280 -1.63 -12.49 21.34
C ILE A 280 -0.96 -13.03 20.06
N PRO A 281 -0.64 -14.33 19.97
CA PRO A 281 -0.07 -14.92 18.76
C PRO A 281 -0.90 -14.61 17.51
N VAL A 282 -0.24 -14.12 16.46
CA VAL A 282 -0.85 -13.72 15.18
C VAL A 282 -0.59 -14.72 14.05
N GLU A 283 0.32 -15.67 14.26
CA GLU A 283 0.68 -16.68 13.25
C GLU A 283 0.53 -18.11 13.81
N PRO A 284 0.30 -19.11 12.94
CA PRO A 284 0.35 -20.52 13.31
C PRO A 284 1.71 -20.92 13.91
N PRO A 285 1.76 -21.99 14.74
CA PRO A 285 0.65 -22.86 15.14
C PRO A 285 -0.14 -22.35 16.36
N LEU A 286 0.29 -21.26 17.01
CA LEU A 286 -0.30 -20.80 18.27
C LEU A 286 -1.55 -19.94 18.06
N HIS A 287 -1.73 -19.33 16.90
CA HIS A 287 -2.85 -18.43 16.65
C HIS A 287 -4.22 -19.12 16.81
N GLU A 288 -4.48 -20.22 16.09
CA GLU A 288 -5.78 -20.89 16.09
C GLU A 288 -6.22 -21.38 17.48
N PRO A 289 -5.38 -22.05 18.29
CA PRO A 289 -5.75 -22.44 19.65
C PRO A 289 -6.11 -21.24 20.54
N PHE A 290 -5.37 -20.12 20.43
CA PHE A 290 -5.66 -18.92 21.21
C PHE A 290 -6.95 -18.24 20.76
N LYS A 291 -7.22 -18.20 19.45
CA LYS A 291 -8.46 -17.66 18.89
C LYS A 291 -9.67 -18.44 19.37
N GLN A 292 -9.62 -19.77 19.33
CA GLN A 292 -10.68 -20.64 19.84
C GLN A 292 -10.89 -20.48 21.35
N LEU A 293 -9.81 -20.29 22.12
CA LEU A 293 -9.88 -20.14 23.58
C LEU A 293 -10.43 -18.78 24.02
N LEU A 294 -10.06 -17.70 23.34
CA LEU A 294 -10.32 -16.32 23.77
C LEU A 294 -11.41 -15.59 22.98
N GLY A 295 -11.82 -16.11 21.82
CA GLY A 295 -12.92 -15.56 21.02
C GLY A 295 -12.69 -14.13 20.52
N PHE A 296 -11.47 -13.77 20.13
CA PHE A 296 -11.16 -12.43 19.61
C PHE A 296 -11.32 -12.33 18.09
N GLU A 297 -11.61 -11.11 17.61
CA GLU A 297 -11.64 -10.77 16.18
C GLU A 297 -10.25 -10.76 15.56
N GLU A 298 -10.17 -11.19 14.29
CA GLU A 298 -8.92 -11.28 13.55
C GLU A 298 -8.21 -9.91 13.49
N PRO A 299 -6.99 -9.78 14.05
CA PRO A 299 -6.26 -8.53 13.96
C PRO A 299 -5.85 -8.25 12.51
N VAL A 300 -6.04 -7.00 12.08
CA VAL A 300 -5.62 -6.52 10.76
C VAL A 300 -4.11 -6.75 10.57
N TRP A 301 -3.74 -7.41 9.46
CA TRP A 301 -2.34 -7.76 9.13
C TRP A 301 -1.38 -6.56 9.20
N GLU A 302 -1.84 -5.40 8.72
CA GLU A 302 -1.06 -4.15 8.77
C GLU A 302 -0.70 -3.70 10.19
N GLY A 303 -1.44 -4.14 11.21
CA GLY A 303 -1.25 -3.84 12.62
C GLY A 303 -0.38 -4.84 13.40
N TRP A 304 0.05 -5.94 12.79
CA TRP A 304 0.79 -6.99 13.49
C TRP A 304 2.11 -6.50 14.08
N ALA A 305 2.25 -6.64 15.40
CA ALA A 305 3.45 -6.28 16.16
C ALA A 305 3.62 -7.17 17.40
N TYR A 306 3.39 -8.47 17.22
CA TYR A 306 3.36 -9.47 18.30
C TYR A 306 4.68 -9.53 19.09
N VAL A 307 4.62 -9.44 20.43
CA VAL A 307 5.82 -9.37 21.31
C VAL A 307 6.29 -10.73 21.86
N GLY A 308 5.56 -11.83 21.60
CA GLY A 308 5.84 -13.16 22.16
C GLY A 308 5.19 -13.42 23.52
N LEU A 309 4.84 -14.68 23.82
CA LEU A 309 4.18 -15.07 25.06
C LEU A 309 5.04 -14.77 26.28
N ALA A 310 6.36 -14.92 26.16
CA ALA A 310 7.30 -14.55 27.21
C ALA A 310 7.21 -13.05 27.58
N SER A 311 7.05 -12.17 26.59
CA SER A 311 6.87 -10.74 26.82
C SER A 311 5.46 -10.41 27.33
N THR A 312 4.43 -11.11 26.85
CA THR A 312 3.06 -11.00 27.36
C THR A 312 2.98 -11.40 28.84
N LEU A 313 3.71 -12.44 29.27
CA LEU A 313 3.86 -12.77 30.69
C LEU A 313 4.50 -11.62 31.47
N VAL A 314 5.52 -10.96 30.93
CA VAL A 314 6.13 -9.78 31.57
C VAL A 314 5.16 -8.59 31.62
N LEU A 315 4.26 -8.43 30.65
CA LEU A 315 3.18 -7.44 30.73
C LEU A 315 2.33 -7.70 31.98
N LEU A 316 1.86 -8.94 32.18
CA LEU A 316 1.06 -9.31 33.36
C LEU A 316 1.81 -9.05 34.67
N LEU A 317 3.09 -9.43 34.76
CA LEU A 317 3.94 -9.14 35.92
C LEU A 317 4.10 -7.64 36.17
N THR A 318 4.20 -6.85 35.09
CA THR A 318 4.31 -5.40 35.16
C THR A 318 3.00 -4.76 35.64
N LEU A 319 1.84 -5.21 35.14
CA LEU A 319 0.52 -4.75 35.57
C LEU A 319 0.30 -5.05 37.06
N ILE A 320 0.60 -6.27 37.52
CA ILE A 320 0.54 -6.64 38.95
C ILE A 320 1.42 -5.70 39.79
N ARG A 321 2.62 -5.38 39.30
CA ARG A 321 3.55 -4.45 39.98
C ARG A 321 3.01 -3.02 40.01
N VAL A 322 2.40 -2.53 38.92
CA VAL A 322 1.79 -1.20 38.83
C VAL A 322 0.61 -1.08 39.79
N VAL A 323 -0.29 -2.06 39.81
CA VAL A 323 -1.42 -2.11 40.75
C VAL A 323 -0.91 -2.10 42.19
N ARG A 324 0.11 -2.91 42.51
CA ARG A 324 0.75 -2.88 43.84
C ARG A 324 1.34 -1.53 44.21
N TYR A 325 1.92 -0.80 43.26
CA TYR A 325 2.43 0.56 43.50
C TYR A 325 1.32 1.57 43.68
N ALA A 326 0.23 1.48 42.91
CA ALA A 326 -0.94 2.33 43.08
C ALA A 326 -1.57 2.13 44.47
N LEU A 327 -1.83 0.87 44.86
CA LEU A 327 -2.38 0.53 46.18
C LEU A 327 -1.48 0.98 47.34
N ARG A 328 -0.14 0.97 47.15
CA ARG A 328 0.83 1.46 48.14
C ARG A 328 1.11 2.97 48.05
N ARG A 329 0.30 3.72 47.29
CA ARG A 329 0.45 5.18 47.03
C ARG A 329 1.83 5.58 46.50
N ARG A 330 2.51 4.69 45.77
CA ARG A 330 3.82 4.91 45.13
C ARG A 330 3.69 5.26 43.65
N GLY A 331 2.72 6.10 43.27
CA GLY A 331 2.42 6.46 41.88
C GLY A 331 3.62 7.01 41.10
N ARG A 332 4.57 7.69 41.77
CA ARG A 332 5.82 8.16 41.15
C ARG A 332 6.66 7.01 40.54
N LEU A 333 6.62 5.81 41.11
CA LEU A 333 7.32 4.64 40.58
C LEU A 333 6.63 4.03 39.36
N VAL A 334 5.35 4.34 39.13
CA VAL A 334 4.65 4.00 37.89
C VAL A 334 5.16 4.91 36.77
N LEU A 335 5.14 6.23 36.98
CA LEU A 335 5.54 7.22 35.97
C LEU A 335 7.06 7.25 35.70
N ARG A 336 7.87 7.02 36.74
CA ARG A 336 9.33 6.96 36.64
C ARG A 336 9.84 5.66 37.29
N PRO A 337 9.72 4.52 36.61
CA PRO A 337 10.13 3.23 37.17
C PRO A 337 11.64 3.17 37.38
N ALA A 338 12.08 2.37 38.35
CA ALA A 338 13.50 2.16 38.68
C ALA A 338 14.19 1.27 37.64
N LEU A 339 14.37 1.79 36.43
CA LEU A 339 15.01 1.15 35.29
C LEU A 339 16.20 2.00 34.82
N PRO A 340 17.18 1.41 34.11
CA PRO A 340 18.20 2.18 33.42
C PRO A 340 17.56 3.27 32.55
N GLN A 341 18.08 4.49 32.58
CA GLN A 341 17.48 5.63 31.89
C GLN A 341 17.15 5.33 30.41
N PRO A 342 18.01 4.69 29.61
CA PRO A 342 17.70 4.45 28.20
C PRO A 342 16.50 3.51 28.00
N LEU A 343 16.35 2.49 28.86
CA LEU A 343 15.21 1.58 28.83
C LEU A 343 13.93 2.26 29.33
N ARG A 344 14.03 3.05 30.41
CA ARG A 344 12.90 3.80 30.97
C ARG A 344 12.31 4.80 29.98
N VAL A 345 13.17 5.62 29.39
CA VAL A 345 12.75 6.65 28.42
C VAL A 345 12.24 5.99 27.15
N GLY A 346 12.97 4.98 26.65
CA GLY A 346 12.56 4.21 25.49
C GLY A 346 11.18 3.59 25.68
N LEU A 347 10.89 2.98 26.84
CA LEU A 347 9.61 2.29 27.09
C LEU A 347 8.42 3.24 26.97
N TRP A 348 8.52 4.43 27.56
CA TRP A 348 7.47 5.44 27.44
C TRP A 348 7.39 6.02 26.03
N ALA A 349 8.52 6.26 25.37
CA ALA A 349 8.52 6.78 23.99
C ALA A 349 7.88 5.78 23.03
N ALA A 350 8.21 4.50 23.17
CA ALA A 350 7.66 3.42 22.37
C ALA A 350 6.17 3.17 22.70
N LEU A 351 5.75 3.36 23.95
CA LEU A 351 4.33 3.31 24.32
C LEU A 351 3.53 4.46 23.67
N LEU A 352 4.09 5.68 23.58
CA LEU A 352 3.44 6.77 22.83
C LEU A 352 3.26 6.41 21.36
N LEU A 353 4.26 5.76 20.76
CA LEU A 353 4.15 5.27 19.38
C LEU A 353 3.14 4.12 19.24
N LEU A 354 3.03 3.24 20.23
CA LEU A 354 2.01 2.20 20.24
C LEU A 354 0.61 2.80 20.28
N LEU A 355 0.38 3.82 21.11
CA LEU A 355 -0.90 4.53 21.16
C LEU A 355 -1.23 5.18 19.81
N LEU A 356 -0.24 5.81 19.16
CA LEU A 356 -0.39 6.32 17.80
C LEU A 356 -0.72 5.18 16.81
N ALA A 357 -0.04 4.04 16.91
CA ALA A 357 -0.27 2.88 16.05
C ALA A 357 -1.67 2.28 16.22
N MET A 358 -2.23 2.37 17.43
CA MET A 358 -3.62 2.03 17.77
C MET A 358 -4.63 3.14 17.43
N CYS A 359 -4.17 4.21 16.77
CA CYS A 359 -4.96 5.38 16.37
C CYS A 359 -5.54 6.17 17.57
N TYR A 360 -4.93 6.10 18.76
CA TYR A 360 -5.30 6.97 19.88
C TYR A 360 -4.59 8.34 19.80
N PRO A 361 -5.30 9.44 20.10
CA PRO A 361 -6.70 9.51 20.55
C PRO A 361 -7.74 9.60 19.42
N PHE A 362 -7.34 9.64 18.14
CA PHE A 362 -8.21 9.93 16.99
C PHE A 362 -9.38 8.94 16.82
N LYS A 363 -9.22 7.68 17.22
CA LYS A 363 -10.27 6.66 17.19
C LYS A 363 -11.40 6.93 18.20
N LEU A 364 -11.16 7.73 19.24
CA LEU A 364 -12.15 8.03 20.28
C LEU A 364 -13.33 8.84 19.71
N PRO A 365 -14.58 8.56 20.13
CA PRO A 365 -15.74 9.35 19.73
C PRO A 365 -15.52 10.85 20.00
N GLY A 366 -15.85 11.70 19.02
CA GLY A 366 -15.68 13.15 19.11
C GLY A 366 -14.28 13.70 18.79
N LEU A 367 -13.24 12.85 18.73
CA LEU A 367 -11.86 13.28 18.41
C LEU A 367 -11.39 12.91 17.00
N ARG A 368 -12.23 12.24 16.20
CA ARG A 368 -11.93 11.94 14.79
C ARG A 368 -11.61 13.19 13.96
N PRO A 369 -12.34 14.33 14.09
CA PRO A 369 -12.01 15.55 13.32
C PRO A 369 -10.64 16.14 13.64
N LEU A 370 -10.02 15.78 14.78
CA LEU A 370 -8.66 16.22 15.10
C LEU A 370 -7.63 15.68 14.10
N ALA A 371 -7.92 14.55 13.44
CA ALA A 371 -7.07 14.02 12.38
C ALA A 371 -7.03 14.97 11.17
N ASP A 372 -8.11 15.72 10.91
CA ASP A 372 -8.20 16.67 9.80
C ASP A 372 -7.41 17.95 10.06
N VAL A 373 -7.15 18.28 11.33
CA VAL A 373 -6.34 19.44 11.76
C VAL A 373 -4.84 19.23 11.49
N PHE A 374 -4.39 17.97 11.34
CA PHE A 374 -2.98 17.63 11.07
C PHE A 374 -2.83 16.88 9.74
N PRO A 375 -2.92 17.57 8.57
CA PRO A 375 -2.84 16.95 7.25
C PRO A 375 -1.65 16.00 7.02
N PRO A 376 -0.44 16.22 7.57
CA PRO A 376 0.66 15.26 7.42
C PRO A 376 0.38 13.88 8.02
N LEU A 377 -0.50 13.77 9.03
CA LEU A 377 -0.87 12.48 9.62
C LEU A 377 -1.78 11.68 8.70
N ARG A 378 -2.70 12.34 7.95
CA ARG A 378 -3.58 11.68 6.99
C ARG A 378 -2.86 11.08 5.77
N GLN A 379 -1.59 11.40 5.59
CA GLN A 379 -0.73 10.78 4.58
C GLN A 379 -0.42 9.30 4.89
N PHE A 380 -0.55 8.86 6.15
CA PHE A 380 -0.24 7.47 6.49
C PHE A 380 -1.43 6.55 6.17
N ARG A 381 -1.19 5.60 5.26
CA ARG A 381 -2.10 4.48 4.98
C ARG A 381 -2.19 3.52 6.18
N SER A 382 -1.08 3.19 6.83
CA SER A 382 -1.06 2.27 7.98
C SER A 382 -0.36 2.90 9.19
N LEU A 383 -1.13 3.12 10.26
CA LEU A 383 -0.56 3.52 11.56
C LEU A 383 0.02 2.31 12.31
N GLY A 384 -0.45 1.09 12.03
CA GLY A 384 0.04 -0.14 12.66
C GLY A 384 1.57 -0.30 12.63
N ARG A 385 2.21 0.15 11.55
CA ARG A 385 3.68 0.12 11.36
C ARG A 385 4.46 0.93 12.42
N PHE A 386 3.83 1.89 13.09
CA PHE A 386 4.44 2.63 14.21
C PHE A 386 4.56 1.80 15.50
N ALA A 387 4.05 0.57 15.55
CA ALA A 387 4.19 -0.33 16.70
C ALA A 387 5.57 -1.02 16.77
N TRP A 388 6.39 -1.04 15.71
CA TRP A 388 7.68 -1.75 15.74
C TRP A 388 8.67 -1.22 16.80
N PRO A 389 8.80 0.09 17.04
CA PRO A 389 9.59 0.58 18.17
C PRO A 389 9.11 0.06 19.52
N PHE A 390 7.80 -0.14 19.70
CA PHE A 390 7.25 -0.79 20.89
C PHE A 390 7.73 -2.23 21.01
N TYR A 391 7.66 -3.01 19.92
CA TYR A 391 8.16 -4.39 19.91
C TYR A 391 9.60 -4.48 20.45
N TYR A 392 10.56 -3.76 19.87
CA TYR A 392 11.98 -3.90 20.26
C TYR A 392 12.27 -3.41 21.68
N VAL A 393 11.65 -2.29 22.09
CA VAL A 393 11.88 -1.75 23.42
C VAL A 393 11.21 -2.59 24.49
N PHE A 394 9.98 -3.05 24.25
CA PHE A 394 9.22 -3.84 25.19
C PHE A 394 9.81 -5.23 25.39
N THR A 395 10.26 -5.90 24.32
CA THR A 395 10.94 -7.21 24.42
C THR A 395 12.32 -7.09 25.10
N ALA A 396 13.06 -6.01 24.87
CA ALA A 396 14.28 -5.72 25.64
C ALA A 396 13.96 -5.44 27.13
N TYR A 397 12.83 -4.79 27.43
CA TYR A 397 12.32 -4.63 28.78
C TYR A 397 11.90 -5.97 29.39
N ALA A 398 11.33 -6.88 28.61
CA ALA A 398 10.99 -8.23 29.03
C ALA A 398 12.24 -9.02 29.43
N ALA A 399 13.25 -9.05 28.56
CA ALA A 399 14.55 -9.66 28.86
C ALA A 399 15.20 -9.05 30.12
N TYR A 400 15.17 -7.72 30.25
CA TYR A 400 15.70 -7.07 31.44
C TYR A 400 14.95 -7.47 32.73
N THR A 401 13.62 -7.54 32.67
CA THR A 401 12.77 -7.88 33.81
C THR A 401 12.93 -9.34 34.22
N LEU A 402 12.94 -10.27 33.26
CA LEU A 402 13.20 -11.69 33.50
C LEU A 402 14.56 -11.90 34.17
N TYR A 403 15.59 -11.17 33.73
CA TYR A 403 16.91 -11.21 34.37
C TYR A 403 16.88 -10.67 35.80
N LEU A 404 16.12 -9.62 36.08
CA LEU A 404 15.94 -9.11 37.45
C LEU A 404 15.23 -10.12 38.35
N VAL A 405 14.17 -10.78 37.85
CA VAL A 405 13.46 -11.85 38.56
C VAL A 405 14.43 -12.99 38.88
N PHE A 406 15.18 -13.46 37.89
CA PHE A 406 16.21 -14.49 38.06
C PHE A 406 17.21 -14.11 39.16
N ARG A 407 17.76 -12.89 39.12
CA ARG A 407 18.70 -12.41 40.15
C ARG A 407 18.06 -12.34 41.53
N ALA A 408 16.80 -11.90 41.62
CA ALA A 408 16.09 -11.77 42.89
C ALA A 408 15.84 -13.15 43.51
N VAL A 409 15.34 -14.12 42.73
CA VAL A 409 15.11 -15.50 43.19
C VAL A 409 16.43 -16.16 43.58
N ARG A 410 17.47 -16.03 42.76
CA ARG A 410 18.78 -16.64 43.05
C ARG A 410 19.42 -16.10 44.32
N ARG A 411 19.16 -14.84 44.69
CA ARG A 411 19.68 -14.23 45.92
C ARG A 411 18.85 -14.56 47.16
N ARG A 412 17.54 -14.74 47.02
CA ARG A 412 16.60 -14.91 48.13
C ARG A 412 16.32 -16.38 48.47
N SER A 413 16.44 -17.27 47.49
CA SER A 413 16.22 -18.71 47.68
C SER A 413 17.48 -19.38 48.23
N ARG A 414 17.31 -20.30 49.19
CA ARG A 414 18.38 -21.21 49.63
C ARG A 414 18.78 -22.23 48.53
N ARG A 415 17.94 -22.39 47.50
CA ARG A 415 18.15 -23.29 46.36
C ARG A 415 18.30 -22.47 45.08
N PRO A 416 19.52 -22.13 44.63
CA PRO A 416 19.74 -21.33 43.42
C PRO A 416 19.23 -22.01 42.14
N ALA A 417 19.10 -23.35 42.15
CA ALA A 417 18.50 -24.13 41.07
C ALA A 417 17.06 -23.67 40.72
N LEU A 418 16.28 -23.21 41.71
CA LEU A 418 14.92 -22.72 41.49
C LEU A 418 14.86 -21.52 40.53
N ALA A 419 15.88 -20.66 40.55
CA ALA A 419 15.94 -19.51 39.64
C ALA A 419 16.09 -19.96 38.17
N TYR A 420 16.84 -21.03 37.93
CA TYR A 420 16.99 -21.63 36.60
C TYR A 420 15.73 -22.37 36.19
N ALA A 421 15.12 -23.15 37.09
CA ALA A 421 13.87 -23.88 36.83
C ALA A 421 12.71 -22.94 36.46
N LEU A 422 12.68 -21.71 36.99
CA LEU A 422 11.67 -20.71 36.63
C LEU A 422 11.97 -19.99 35.31
N LEU A 423 13.24 -19.72 35.01
CA LEU A 423 13.62 -18.94 33.82
C LEU A 423 13.73 -19.80 32.56
N ALA A 424 14.21 -21.03 32.67
CA ALA A 424 14.48 -21.89 31.52
C ALA A 424 13.23 -22.19 30.68
N PRO A 425 12.05 -22.54 31.26
CA PRO A 425 10.84 -22.79 30.47
C PRO A 425 10.37 -21.55 29.72
N VAL A 426 10.46 -20.36 30.32
CA VAL A 426 10.06 -19.10 29.68
C VAL A 426 10.98 -18.76 28.49
N LEU A 427 12.29 -18.97 28.64
CA LEU A 427 13.24 -18.77 27.54
C LEU A 427 13.12 -19.84 26.46
N ALA A 428 12.80 -21.09 26.84
CA ALA A 428 12.54 -22.17 25.90
C ALA A 428 11.27 -21.89 25.08
N LEU A 429 10.19 -21.45 25.72
CA LEU A 429 8.97 -21.03 25.03
C LEU A 429 9.26 -19.90 24.03
N TRP A 430 10.00 -18.88 24.45
CA TRP A 430 10.40 -17.79 23.56
C TRP A 430 11.26 -18.29 22.38
N ALA A 431 12.19 -19.23 22.62
CA ALA A 431 12.99 -19.84 21.58
C ALA A 431 12.14 -20.63 20.59
N VAL A 432 11.17 -21.40 21.08
CA VAL A 432 10.23 -22.16 20.25
C VAL A 432 9.37 -21.22 19.40
N GLU A 433 8.83 -20.14 19.96
CA GLU A 433 8.06 -19.15 19.21
C GLU A 433 8.90 -18.46 18.13
N ALA A 434 10.11 -18.00 18.47
CA ALA A 434 11.02 -17.40 17.51
C ALA A 434 11.40 -18.39 16.39
N ASN A 435 11.55 -19.67 16.74
CA ASN A 435 11.84 -20.72 15.78
C ASN A 435 10.66 -21.00 14.84
N TRP A 436 9.45 -21.17 15.37
CA TRP A 436 8.26 -21.36 14.55
C TRP A 436 8.01 -20.17 13.61
N HIS A 437 8.15 -18.94 14.11
CA HIS A 437 8.01 -17.74 13.30
C HIS A 437 8.97 -17.74 12.10
N MET A 438 10.25 -18.05 12.33
CA MET A 438 11.25 -18.07 11.27
C MET A 438 11.10 -19.25 10.31
N HIS A 439 10.79 -20.45 10.81
CA HIS A 439 10.56 -21.61 9.95
C HIS A 439 9.35 -21.41 9.04
N PHE A 440 8.25 -20.86 9.56
CA PHE A 440 7.07 -20.56 8.74
C PHE A 440 7.45 -19.69 7.52
N LYS A 441 8.28 -18.66 7.73
CA LYS A 441 8.77 -17.81 6.62
C LYS A 441 9.76 -18.50 5.71
N ALA A 442 10.63 -19.36 6.25
CA ALA A 442 11.56 -20.14 5.45
C ALA A 442 10.82 -21.10 4.53
N ASP A 443 9.84 -21.84 5.06
CA ASP A 443 9.04 -22.81 4.31
C ASP A 443 8.24 -22.14 3.18
N GLU A 444 7.66 -20.96 3.43
CA GLU A 444 6.96 -20.16 2.39
C GLU A 444 7.89 -19.74 1.25
N VAL A 445 9.14 -19.37 1.57
CA VAL A 445 10.14 -18.97 0.58
C VAL A 445 10.68 -20.18 -0.19
N GLU A 446 10.97 -21.30 0.47
CA GLU A 446 11.55 -22.48 -0.16
C GLU A 446 10.60 -23.11 -1.21
N GLN A 447 9.30 -22.95 -1.04
CA GLN A 447 8.29 -23.42 -2.00
C GLN A 447 8.24 -22.59 -3.29
N ARG A 448 8.90 -21.43 -3.35
CA ARG A 448 8.80 -20.45 -4.46
C ARG A 448 10.09 -20.33 -5.28
N ALA A 449 10.58 -21.44 -5.81
CA ALA A 449 11.75 -21.51 -6.67
C ALA A 449 11.47 -21.08 -8.14
N THR A 450 10.84 -19.92 -8.33
CA THR A 450 10.39 -19.40 -9.64
C THR A 450 11.15 -18.15 -10.12
N GLY A 451 12.16 -17.69 -9.38
CA GLY A 451 12.91 -16.45 -9.67
C GLY A 451 13.62 -16.46 -11.02
N ARG A 452 14.31 -17.56 -11.37
CA ARG A 452 14.90 -17.68 -12.71
C ARG A 452 13.86 -17.73 -13.80
N LEU A 453 12.71 -18.39 -13.61
CA LEU A 453 11.64 -18.40 -14.63
C LEU A 453 11.07 -16.99 -14.88
N PHE A 454 11.15 -16.12 -13.88
CA PHE A 454 10.70 -14.74 -13.99
C PHE A 454 11.65 -13.88 -14.86
N THR A 455 12.96 -14.16 -14.85
CA THR A 455 13.97 -13.44 -15.64
C THR A 455 14.55 -14.24 -16.81
N ALA A 456 14.16 -15.50 -16.98
CA ALA A 456 14.77 -16.46 -17.90
C ALA A 456 14.75 -16.00 -19.35
N ASP A 457 15.82 -16.39 -20.07
CA ASP A 457 15.95 -16.19 -21.50
C ASP A 457 15.27 -17.29 -22.33
N ALA A 458 15.07 -18.50 -21.79
CA ALA A 458 14.42 -19.60 -22.50
C ALA A 458 12.89 -19.43 -22.53
N GLY A 459 12.27 -19.50 -23.71
CA GLY A 459 10.83 -19.24 -23.86
C GLY A 459 10.46 -17.79 -23.55
N ASN A 460 11.43 -16.88 -23.66
CA ASN A 460 11.25 -15.47 -23.35
C ASN A 460 10.34 -14.79 -24.38
N TYR A 461 9.85 -13.60 -24.03
CA TYR A 461 8.94 -12.87 -24.89
C TYR A 461 9.57 -12.38 -26.21
N THR A 462 10.90 -12.25 -26.26
CA THR A 462 11.63 -11.88 -27.49
C THR A 462 11.68 -13.04 -28.48
N GLU A 463 11.90 -14.26 -28.02
CA GLU A 463 11.85 -15.50 -28.78
C GLU A 463 10.44 -15.76 -29.29
N LEU A 464 9.44 -15.63 -28.40
CA LEU A 464 8.03 -15.78 -28.76
C LEU A 464 7.61 -14.80 -29.87
N LEU A 465 8.01 -13.52 -29.77
CA LEU A 465 7.78 -12.55 -30.85
C LEU A 465 8.48 -12.93 -32.14
N THR A 466 9.70 -13.47 -32.06
CA THR A 466 10.48 -13.89 -33.23
C THR A 466 9.78 -15.04 -33.98
N TRP A 467 9.17 -16.00 -33.27
CA TRP A 467 8.34 -17.04 -33.90
C TRP A 467 7.11 -16.46 -34.61
N GLY A 468 6.57 -15.36 -34.09
CA GLY A 468 5.51 -14.57 -34.74
C GLY A 468 6.00 -13.60 -35.82
N ASN A 469 7.26 -13.70 -36.27
CA ASN A 469 7.90 -12.79 -37.23
C ASN A 469 7.85 -11.30 -36.82
N ARG A 470 7.96 -11.04 -35.52
CA ARG A 470 8.00 -9.70 -34.92
C ARG A 470 9.20 -9.54 -34.00
N LYS A 471 9.56 -8.30 -33.67
CA LYS A 471 10.62 -7.95 -32.72
C LYS A 471 10.09 -6.95 -31.70
N PRO A 472 10.66 -6.91 -30.47
CA PRO A 472 10.28 -5.91 -29.46
C PRO A 472 10.23 -4.47 -30.00
N ARG A 473 11.22 -4.09 -30.82
CA ARG A 473 11.33 -2.75 -31.42
C ARG A 473 10.20 -2.38 -32.38
N ASP A 474 9.38 -3.33 -32.82
CA ASP A 474 8.23 -3.07 -33.70
C ASP A 474 7.05 -2.47 -32.92
N PHE A 475 7.07 -2.57 -31.59
CA PHE A 475 6.09 -2.03 -30.68
C PHE A 475 6.67 -0.85 -29.87
N GLN A 476 5.81 -0.08 -29.22
CA GLN A 476 6.23 1.00 -28.33
C GLN A 476 5.92 0.77 -26.85
N ALA A 477 4.90 -0.03 -26.54
CA ALA A 477 4.50 -0.35 -25.18
C ALA A 477 3.66 -1.64 -25.18
N LEU A 478 3.49 -2.22 -24.00
CA LEU A 478 2.70 -3.42 -23.75
C LEU A 478 1.40 -3.08 -23.01
N LEU A 479 0.28 -3.60 -23.52
CA LEU A 479 -1.04 -3.52 -22.89
C LEU A 479 -1.46 -4.93 -22.46
N PRO A 480 -1.48 -5.24 -21.15
CA PRO A 480 -1.88 -6.56 -20.67
C PRO A 480 -3.39 -6.66 -20.44
N LEU A 481 -3.95 -7.84 -20.71
CA LEU A 481 -5.33 -8.23 -20.44
C LEU A 481 -5.36 -9.56 -19.66
N PRO A 482 -6.28 -9.75 -18.69
CA PRO A 482 -7.18 -8.75 -18.11
C PRO A 482 -6.44 -7.52 -17.55
N TYR A 483 -6.96 -6.35 -17.87
CA TYR A 483 -6.37 -5.05 -17.64
C TYR A 483 -6.42 -4.69 -16.16
N TYR A 484 -5.33 -4.10 -15.66
CA TYR A 484 -5.23 -3.73 -14.26
C TYR A 484 -4.72 -2.30 -14.06
N THR A 485 -5.27 -1.63 -13.07
CA THR A 485 -4.80 -0.34 -12.55
C THR A 485 -5.00 -0.29 -11.04
N LEU A 486 -3.91 -0.09 -10.29
CA LEU A 486 -3.87 -0.12 -8.84
C LEU A 486 -3.07 1.08 -8.33
N GLY A 487 -3.60 1.80 -7.34
CA GLY A 487 -2.84 2.82 -6.60
C GLY A 487 -3.35 4.25 -6.61
N THR A 488 -4.48 4.55 -7.26
CA THR A 488 -5.08 5.91 -7.19
C THR A 488 -5.97 6.11 -5.96
N ASP A 489 -6.40 5.04 -5.29
CA ASP A 489 -7.48 5.06 -4.29
C ASP A 489 -8.83 5.63 -4.83
N VAL A 490 -8.95 5.83 -6.16
CA VAL A 490 -10.16 6.33 -6.86
C VAL A 490 -10.66 5.29 -7.87
N PHE A 491 -9.79 4.88 -8.79
CA PHE A 491 -10.02 3.80 -9.76
C PHE A 491 -9.21 2.57 -9.39
N GLN A 492 -9.86 1.42 -9.52
CA GLN A 492 -9.24 0.13 -9.29
C GLN A 492 -9.83 -0.91 -10.25
N LEU A 493 -8.99 -1.36 -11.18
CA LEU A 493 -9.25 -2.52 -12.03
C LEU A 493 -8.25 -3.59 -11.60
N ASP A 494 -8.74 -4.71 -11.07
CA ASP A 494 -7.86 -5.71 -10.43
C ASP A 494 -7.12 -6.60 -11.44
N GLY A 495 -7.65 -6.74 -12.66
CA GLY A 495 -7.14 -7.66 -13.69
C GLY A 495 -7.04 -9.09 -13.19
N SER A 496 -5.96 -9.80 -13.55
CA SER A 496 -5.62 -11.12 -13.00
C SER A 496 -4.17 -11.18 -12.56
N GLY A 497 -3.86 -12.06 -11.58
CA GLY A 497 -2.48 -12.30 -11.14
C GLY A 497 -1.56 -12.75 -12.28
N ASP A 498 -2.09 -13.53 -13.22
CA ASP A 498 -1.38 -13.95 -14.43
C ASP A 498 -1.10 -12.76 -15.35
N ALA A 499 -2.06 -11.86 -15.59
CA ALA A 499 -1.83 -10.67 -16.40
C ALA A 499 -0.71 -9.80 -15.81
N VAL A 500 -0.72 -9.60 -14.49
CA VAL A 500 0.35 -8.87 -13.78
C VAL A 500 1.69 -9.57 -13.97
N SER A 501 1.79 -10.85 -13.60
CA SER A 501 3.05 -11.61 -13.64
C SER A 501 3.61 -11.73 -15.06
N GLN A 502 2.78 -12.10 -16.03
CA GLN A 502 3.20 -12.24 -17.43
C GLN A 502 3.60 -10.91 -18.06
N SER A 503 2.90 -9.82 -17.75
CA SER A 503 3.26 -8.50 -18.24
C SER A 503 4.60 -8.00 -17.69
N TYR A 504 4.91 -8.28 -16.42
CA TYR A 504 6.21 -7.96 -15.83
C TYR A 504 7.34 -8.73 -16.49
N ARG A 505 7.17 -10.04 -16.70
CA ARG A 505 8.14 -10.87 -17.43
C ARG A 505 8.35 -10.36 -18.86
N ALA A 506 7.27 -10.07 -19.57
CA ALA A 506 7.31 -9.53 -20.92
C ALA A 506 8.06 -8.20 -20.99
N SER A 507 7.77 -7.28 -20.07
CA SER A 507 8.42 -5.99 -19.98
C SER A 507 9.93 -6.12 -19.67
N LEU A 508 10.31 -7.01 -18.74
CA LEU A 508 11.73 -7.29 -18.43
C LEU A 508 12.52 -7.93 -19.56
N ASN A 509 11.88 -8.79 -20.36
CA ASN A 509 12.53 -9.45 -21.50
C ASN A 509 12.65 -8.53 -22.72
N THR A 510 11.62 -7.73 -22.98
CA THR A 510 11.52 -6.92 -24.21
C THR A 510 12.01 -5.49 -24.04
N GLY A 511 12.06 -4.98 -22.80
CA GLY A 511 12.28 -3.57 -22.48
C GLY A 511 11.04 -2.69 -22.72
N LEU A 512 9.92 -3.24 -23.21
CA LEU A 512 8.72 -2.46 -23.48
C LEU A 512 8.05 -2.03 -22.16
N PRO A 513 7.70 -0.74 -22.01
CA PRO A 513 7.02 -0.24 -20.83
C PRO A 513 5.54 -0.62 -20.83
N LEU A 514 4.94 -0.66 -19.65
CA LEU A 514 3.54 -1.06 -19.46
C LEU A 514 2.57 0.12 -19.56
N LEU A 515 1.44 -0.11 -20.22
CA LEU A 515 0.26 0.77 -20.25
C LEU A 515 -0.69 0.51 -19.07
N THR A 516 -0.12 0.18 -17.91
CA THR A 516 -0.82 -0.04 -16.65
C THR A 516 -0.08 0.65 -15.52
N VAL A 517 -0.75 0.78 -14.38
CA VAL A 517 -0.17 1.27 -13.13
C VAL A 517 -0.41 0.29 -12.01
N PHE A 518 0.63 0.03 -11.22
CA PHE A 518 0.51 -0.67 -9.94
C PHE A 518 1.46 0.04 -8.95
N LEU A 519 0.93 1.04 -8.26
CA LEU A 519 1.74 2.00 -7.49
C LEU A 519 1.17 2.22 -6.09
N ALA A 520 1.99 2.74 -5.17
CA ALA A 520 1.49 3.13 -3.86
C ALA A 520 0.55 4.36 -3.94
N ARG A 521 0.86 5.29 -4.85
CA ARG A 521 0.13 6.54 -5.12
C ARG A 521 0.29 6.97 -6.59
N ALA A 522 -0.61 6.51 -7.44
CA ALA A 522 -0.66 6.87 -8.86
C ALA A 522 -1.33 8.23 -9.09
N SER A 523 -0.97 8.95 -10.15
CA SER A 523 -1.73 10.12 -10.63
C SER A 523 -3.15 9.70 -11.02
N VAL A 524 -4.16 10.44 -10.56
CA VAL A 524 -5.56 10.16 -10.94
C VAL A 524 -5.75 10.44 -12.43
N GLY A 525 -5.33 11.60 -12.93
CA GLY A 525 -5.50 11.98 -14.33
C GLY A 525 -4.75 11.08 -15.32
N GLN A 526 -3.51 10.70 -15.00
CA GLN A 526 -2.75 9.78 -15.86
C GLN A 526 -3.36 8.38 -15.88
N THR A 527 -3.89 7.91 -14.74
CA THR A 527 -4.60 6.63 -14.67
C THR A 527 -5.90 6.67 -15.47
N MET A 528 -6.63 7.79 -15.44
CA MET A 528 -7.82 7.96 -16.27
C MET A 528 -7.49 7.91 -17.76
N ASP A 529 -6.42 8.57 -18.21
CA ASP A 529 -5.95 8.51 -19.60
C ASP A 529 -5.63 7.07 -20.05
N LEU A 530 -5.05 6.27 -19.14
CA LEU A 530 -4.74 4.86 -19.37
C LEU A 530 -6.01 4.00 -19.46
N ILE A 531 -6.92 4.12 -18.49
CA ILE A 531 -8.20 3.40 -18.49
C ILE A 531 -9.05 3.78 -19.72
N GLN A 532 -8.95 5.02 -20.20
CA GLN A 532 -9.69 5.49 -21.36
C GLN A 532 -9.40 4.68 -22.65
N LEU A 533 -8.28 3.97 -22.72
CA LEU A 533 -8.01 3.00 -23.79
C LEU A 533 -9.11 1.92 -23.90
N LEU A 534 -9.76 1.59 -22.78
CA LEU A 534 -10.89 0.66 -22.69
C LEU A 534 -12.25 1.31 -22.97
N SER A 535 -12.36 2.64 -22.96
CA SER A 535 -13.62 3.34 -23.23
C SER A 535 -14.16 3.05 -24.63
N SER A 536 -15.49 3.10 -24.79
CA SER A 536 -16.20 2.91 -26.05
C SER A 536 -15.60 3.71 -27.23
N PRO A 537 -15.80 3.27 -28.48
CA PRO A 537 -15.37 4.02 -29.67
C PRO A 537 -16.16 5.33 -29.87
N LEU A 538 -17.13 5.64 -29.00
CA LEU A 538 -17.81 6.93 -28.95
C LEU A 538 -16.98 8.02 -28.26
N LEU A 539 -15.92 7.64 -27.55
CA LEU A 539 -15.06 8.57 -26.83
C LEU A 539 -13.68 8.66 -27.49
N PRO A 540 -13.11 9.88 -27.63
CA PRO A 540 -11.74 10.03 -28.07
C PRO A 540 -10.78 9.42 -27.04
N LYS A 541 -9.60 9.04 -27.52
CA LYS A 541 -8.55 8.42 -26.69
C LYS A 541 -7.44 9.44 -26.45
N ALA A 542 -7.54 10.20 -25.37
CA ALA A 542 -6.68 11.35 -25.05
C ALA A 542 -5.19 10.97 -24.90
N LEU A 543 -4.89 9.71 -24.56
CA LEU A 543 -3.53 9.23 -24.45
C LEU A 543 -2.82 9.04 -25.80
N ILE A 544 -3.55 8.67 -26.87
CA ILE A 544 -2.93 8.29 -28.14
C ILE A 544 -2.14 9.45 -28.77
N PRO A 545 -2.65 10.70 -28.81
CA PRO A 545 -1.88 11.84 -29.29
C PRO A 545 -0.62 12.14 -28.45
N LYS A 546 -0.54 11.65 -27.21
CA LYS A 546 0.60 11.87 -26.30
C LYS A 546 1.71 10.82 -26.50
N PHE A 547 1.47 9.77 -27.29
CA PHE A 547 2.50 8.76 -27.54
C PHE A 547 3.65 9.33 -28.37
N PRO A 548 4.92 9.05 -28.00
CA PRO A 548 6.10 9.55 -28.72
C PRO A 548 6.31 8.86 -30.08
N SER A 549 5.53 7.81 -30.38
CA SER A 549 5.66 7.00 -31.59
C SER A 549 4.29 6.57 -32.12
N ARG A 550 4.24 6.23 -33.41
CA ARG A 550 3.05 5.67 -34.08
C ARG A 550 3.08 4.15 -34.26
N LYS A 551 4.09 3.49 -33.68
CA LYS A 551 4.19 2.02 -33.66
C LYS A 551 2.97 1.39 -32.97
N PRO A 552 2.55 0.18 -33.34
CA PRO A 552 1.48 -0.53 -32.64
C PRO A 552 1.83 -0.80 -31.17
N LEU A 553 0.80 -1.15 -30.40
CA LEU A 553 0.92 -1.67 -29.04
C LEU A 553 1.00 -3.20 -29.09
N LEU A 554 1.81 -3.78 -28.18
CA LEU A 554 1.84 -5.21 -27.97
C LEU A 554 0.75 -5.58 -26.96
N LEU A 555 -0.32 -6.22 -27.42
CA LEU A 555 -1.38 -6.70 -26.55
C LEU A 555 -1.00 -8.09 -26.03
N LEU A 556 -0.96 -8.26 -24.71
CA LEU A 556 -0.70 -9.54 -24.05
C LEU A 556 -1.97 -10.01 -23.37
N VAL A 557 -2.53 -11.12 -23.83
CA VAL A 557 -3.73 -11.72 -23.24
C VAL A 557 -3.33 -12.94 -22.42
N ALA A 558 -3.47 -12.82 -21.10
CA ALA A 558 -3.26 -13.88 -20.13
C ALA A 558 -4.59 -14.55 -19.74
N PRO A 559 -4.55 -15.69 -19.03
CA PRO A 559 -5.77 -16.34 -18.55
C PRO A 559 -6.51 -15.46 -17.54
N GLY A 560 -7.84 -15.47 -17.64
CA GLY A 560 -8.72 -14.72 -16.75
C GLY A 560 -9.99 -14.24 -17.43
N PRO A 561 -10.94 -13.68 -16.66
CA PRO A 561 -12.17 -13.12 -17.21
C PRO A 561 -11.85 -11.88 -18.06
N ILE A 562 -12.34 -11.88 -19.30
CA ILE A 562 -12.24 -10.76 -20.23
C ILE A 562 -13.59 -10.05 -20.29
N SER A 563 -13.60 -8.76 -19.95
CA SER A 563 -14.75 -7.87 -20.06
C SER A 563 -15.05 -7.51 -21.52
N ALA A 564 -16.25 -6.99 -21.78
CA ALA A 564 -16.63 -6.56 -23.13
C ALA A 564 -15.71 -5.45 -23.69
N ALA A 565 -15.19 -4.56 -22.82
CA ALA A 565 -14.25 -3.51 -23.22
C ALA A 565 -12.90 -4.08 -23.67
N GLU A 566 -12.42 -5.11 -22.96
CA GLU A 566 -11.15 -5.79 -23.26
C GLU A 566 -11.29 -6.70 -24.49
N GLN A 567 -12.42 -7.41 -24.63
CA GLN A 567 -12.71 -8.21 -25.81
C GLN A 567 -12.69 -7.35 -27.08
N ARG A 568 -13.24 -6.12 -27.01
CA ARG A 568 -13.16 -5.17 -28.12
C ARG A 568 -11.71 -4.85 -28.52
N LEU A 569 -10.79 -4.74 -27.55
CA LEU A 569 -9.37 -4.54 -27.87
C LEU A 569 -8.76 -5.74 -28.58
N ILE A 570 -9.15 -6.95 -28.19
CA ILE A 570 -8.74 -8.19 -28.87
C ILE A 570 -9.28 -8.20 -30.30
N ASP A 571 -10.55 -7.85 -30.51
CA ASP A 571 -11.19 -7.84 -31.82
C ASP A 571 -10.59 -6.80 -32.79
N LEU A 572 -10.03 -5.70 -32.26
CA LEU A 572 -9.31 -4.68 -33.03
C LEU A 572 -7.86 -5.08 -33.36
N SER A 573 -7.37 -6.19 -32.81
CA SER A 573 -5.97 -6.59 -32.87
C SER A 573 -5.72 -7.76 -33.82
N HIS A 574 -4.47 -7.92 -34.25
CA HIS A 574 -4.03 -9.03 -35.10
C HIS A 574 -3.20 -10.01 -34.28
N LYS A 575 -3.63 -11.27 -34.22
CA LYS A 575 -2.91 -12.32 -33.47
C LYS A 575 -1.52 -12.53 -34.06
N ILE A 576 -0.51 -12.47 -33.19
CA ILE A 576 0.90 -12.74 -33.54
C ILE A 576 1.21 -14.21 -33.29
N THR A 577 1.04 -14.67 -32.04
CA THR A 577 1.40 -16.02 -31.61
C THR A 577 0.76 -16.38 -30.26
N SER A 578 0.83 -17.65 -29.85
CA SER A 578 0.40 -18.15 -28.55
C SER A 578 1.28 -19.32 -28.11
N ASN A 579 1.49 -19.48 -26.81
CA ASN A 579 2.26 -20.59 -26.21
C ASN A 579 1.41 -21.42 -25.23
N GLY A 580 0.08 -21.38 -25.35
CA GLY A 580 -0.86 -22.11 -24.49
C GLY A 580 -1.15 -21.46 -23.13
N SER A 581 -0.25 -20.63 -22.60
CA SER A 581 -0.49 -19.85 -21.38
C SER A 581 -0.90 -18.41 -21.67
N ILE A 582 -0.38 -17.82 -22.75
CA ILE A 582 -0.72 -16.46 -23.18
C ILE A 582 -0.94 -16.39 -24.70
N THR A 583 -1.54 -15.30 -25.16
CA THR A 583 -1.60 -14.93 -26.57
C THR A 583 -1.13 -13.49 -26.78
N LEU A 584 -0.25 -13.29 -27.76
CA LEU A 584 0.25 -11.97 -28.15
C LEU A 584 -0.48 -11.48 -29.41
N TYR A 585 -0.87 -10.22 -29.41
CA TYR A 585 -1.46 -9.54 -30.56
C TYR A 585 -0.79 -8.21 -30.83
N GLU A 586 -0.87 -7.78 -32.09
CA GLU A 586 -0.53 -6.45 -32.54
C GLU A 586 -1.80 -5.59 -32.54
N LEU A 587 -1.79 -4.50 -31.78
CA LEU A 587 -2.90 -3.54 -31.73
C LEU A 587 -2.48 -2.23 -32.43
N PRO A 588 -2.94 -1.98 -33.67
CA PRO A 588 -2.63 -0.76 -34.38
C PRO A 588 -3.27 0.46 -33.71
N LEU A 589 -2.50 1.55 -33.55
CA LEU A 589 -3.04 2.79 -32.96
C LEU A 589 -4.22 3.35 -33.76
N ALA A 590 -4.17 3.25 -35.09
CA ALA A 590 -5.25 3.72 -35.95
C ALA A 590 -6.59 3.01 -35.67
N ALA A 591 -6.54 1.72 -35.29
CA ALA A 591 -7.73 0.97 -34.91
C ALA A 591 -8.31 1.44 -33.57
N LEU A 592 -7.47 1.86 -32.63
CA LEU A 592 -7.88 2.46 -31.36
C LEU A 592 -8.42 3.89 -31.50
N GLU A 593 -7.84 4.67 -32.41
CA GLU A 593 -8.27 6.04 -32.73
C GLU A 593 -9.57 6.09 -33.51
N ALA A 594 -9.88 5.02 -34.25
CA ALA A 594 -11.10 4.93 -35.06
C ALA A 594 -12.34 5.03 -34.16
N THR A 595 -12.97 6.20 -34.15
CA THR A 595 -14.22 6.42 -33.43
C THR A 595 -15.41 5.90 -34.24
N SER A 596 -16.46 5.47 -33.55
CA SER A 596 -17.74 5.14 -34.16
C SER A 596 -18.64 6.37 -34.36
N ILE A 597 -18.15 7.57 -33.99
CA ILE A 597 -18.92 8.82 -33.99
C ILE A 597 -19.54 9.10 -35.36
N ALA A 598 -18.76 9.08 -36.44
CA ALA A 598 -19.27 9.38 -37.79
C ALA A 598 -20.35 8.37 -38.24
N ARG A 599 -20.16 7.09 -37.93
CA ARG A 599 -21.14 6.02 -38.22
C ARG A 599 -22.43 6.22 -37.42
N GLU A 600 -22.31 6.53 -36.13
CA GLU A 600 -23.45 6.76 -35.26
C GLU A 600 -24.17 8.07 -35.58
N GLN A 601 -23.46 9.08 -36.07
CA GLN A 601 -24.04 10.30 -36.61
C GLN A 601 -24.86 10.01 -37.87
N ALA A 602 -24.31 9.28 -38.85
CA ALA A 602 -25.05 8.89 -40.05
C ALA A 602 -26.30 8.06 -39.71
N ARG A 603 -26.20 7.17 -38.72
CA ARG A 603 -27.34 6.42 -38.20
C ARG A 603 -28.37 7.35 -37.56
N ALA A 604 -27.95 8.31 -36.75
CA ALA A 604 -28.85 9.29 -36.15
C ALA A 604 -29.56 10.14 -37.22
N ASP A 605 -28.84 10.61 -38.24
CA ASP A 605 -29.40 11.39 -39.35
C ASP A 605 -30.48 10.62 -40.12
N SER A 606 -30.31 9.30 -40.26
CA SER A 606 -31.33 8.41 -40.85
C SER A 606 -32.54 8.15 -39.95
N LEU A 607 -32.35 8.09 -38.62
CA LEU A 607 -33.40 7.71 -37.67
C LEU A 607 -34.24 8.91 -37.22
N LEU A 608 -33.59 10.03 -36.88
CA LEU A 608 -34.23 11.20 -36.24
C LEU A 608 -35.46 11.74 -36.98
N PRO A 609 -35.52 11.80 -38.33
CA PRO A 609 -36.72 12.23 -39.05
C PRO A 609 -37.95 11.34 -38.78
N HIS A 610 -37.75 10.10 -38.37
CA HIS A 610 -38.79 9.11 -38.11
C HIS A 610 -39.09 8.91 -36.61
N LEU A 611 -38.34 9.55 -35.72
CA LEU A 611 -38.54 9.45 -34.28
C LEU A 611 -39.39 10.61 -33.76
N ARG A 612 -40.35 10.30 -32.88
CA ARG A 612 -41.12 11.34 -32.18
C ARG A 612 -40.36 11.81 -30.95
N ALA A 613 -40.18 13.13 -30.82
CA ALA A 613 -39.64 13.72 -29.61
C ALA A 613 -40.71 13.78 -28.50
N VAL A 614 -40.32 13.41 -27.28
CA VAL A 614 -41.07 13.66 -26.06
C VAL A 614 -40.19 14.56 -25.19
N ASN A 615 -40.65 15.78 -24.89
CA ASN A 615 -39.88 16.79 -24.15
C ASN A 615 -38.47 17.05 -24.71
N GLY A 616 -38.32 17.03 -26.03
CA GLY A 616 -37.03 17.27 -26.70
C GLY A 616 -36.07 16.07 -26.74
N VAL A 617 -36.51 14.90 -26.25
CA VAL A 617 -35.76 13.64 -26.27
C VAL A 617 -36.37 12.68 -27.28
N TYR A 618 -35.54 12.04 -28.11
CA TYR A 618 -35.94 11.08 -29.13
C TYR A 618 -35.51 9.67 -28.70
N SER A 619 -36.38 8.66 -28.79
CA SER A 619 -36.06 7.26 -28.46
C SER A 619 -36.28 6.33 -29.65
N SER A 620 -35.33 5.44 -29.92
CA SER A 620 -35.35 4.59 -31.13
C SER A 620 -36.45 3.53 -31.16
N THR A 621 -37.02 3.19 -30.00
CA THR A 621 -38.07 2.16 -29.86
C THR A 621 -39.42 2.74 -29.46
N GLY A 622 -39.52 4.08 -29.31
CA GLY A 622 -40.70 4.75 -28.75
C GLY A 622 -40.95 4.48 -27.26
N ARG A 623 -40.09 3.70 -26.59
CA ARG A 623 -40.19 3.47 -25.14
C ARG A 623 -39.83 4.73 -24.36
N SER A 624 -40.44 4.85 -23.17
CA SER A 624 -40.23 5.96 -22.24
C SER A 624 -38.83 5.92 -21.63
N VAL A 625 -38.25 7.10 -21.45
CA VAL A 625 -36.91 7.33 -20.91
C VAL A 625 -36.94 8.50 -19.94
N VAL A 626 -36.04 8.49 -18.96
CA VAL A 626 -35.86 9.61 -18.03
C VAL A 626 -34.48 10.19 -18.26
N LEU A 627 -34.42 11.50 -18.53
CA LEU A 627 -33.18 12.26 -18.68
C LEU A 627 -33.20 13.43 -17.70
N GLU A 628 -32.25 13.44 -16.78
CA GLU A 628 -32.05 14.49 -15.79
C GLU A 628 -30.65 15.07 -15.97
N GLN A 629 -30.57 16.23 -16.61
CA GLN A 629 -29.30 16.90 -16.92
C GLN A 629 -28.83 17.86 -15.83
N PHE A 630 -29.65 18.13 -14.81
CA PHE A 630 -29.31 19.05 -13.71
C PHE A 630 -28.85 20.47 -14.13
N ASN A 631 -29.12 20.88 -15.38
CA ASN A 631 -28.76 22.18 -15.93
C ASN A 631 -29.23 23.34 -15.03
N GLY A 632 -28.39 24.37 -14.91
CA GLY A 632 -28.68 25.57 -14.13
C GLY A 632 -28.55 25.43 -12.60
N ARG A 633 -28.26 24.23 -12.08
CA ARG A 633 -27.94 24.05 -10.67
C ARG A 633 -26.49 24.49 -10.37
N PRO A 634 -26.23 25.20 -9.26
CA PRO A 634 -24.88 25.62 -8.90
C PRO A 634 -24.03 24.39 -8.51
N ALA A 635 -22.91 24.21 -9.20
CA ALA A 635 -21.95 23.13 -8.97
C ALA A 635 -20.52 23.60 -9.34
N PRO A 636 -19.47 23.03 -8.73
CA PRO A 636 -18.08 23.41 -9.03
C PRO A 636 -17.63 22.99 -10.43
N HIS A 637 -18.25 21.94 -10.99
CA HIS A 637 -17.96 21.40 -12.31
C HIS A 637 -19.27 21.05 -13.03
N ALA A 638 -19.22 21.06 -14.36
CA ALA A 638 -20.34 20.67 -15.22
C ALA A 638 -19.80 19.97 -16.49
N ARG A 639 -20.59 19.10 -17.12
CA ARG A 639 -20.11 18.22 -18.20
C ARG A 639 -20.55 18.68 -19.58
N LEU A 640 -21.84 18.56 -19.88
CA LEU A 640 -22.40 18.85 -21.21
C LEU A 640 -22.94 20.29 -21.32
N GLN A 641 -23.55 20.80 -20.25
CA GLN A 641 -24.14 22.13 -20.16
C GLN A 641 -23.79 22.75 -18.81
N PRO A 642 -23.94 24.08 -18.61
CA PRO A 642 -23.71 24.69 -17.31
C PRO A 642 -24.66 24.17 -16.22
N GLY A 643 -24.06 23.73 -15.11
CA GLY A 643 -24.75 23.21 -13.92
C GLY A 643 -24.67 21.70 -13.80
N ALA A 644 -24.76 21.19 -12.57
CA ALA A 644 -24.73 19.76 -12.26
C ALA A 644 -25.39 19.49 -10.89
N PHE A 645 -25.62 18.22 -10.55
CA PHE A 645 -25.98 17.84 -9.18
C PHE A 645 -24.74 17.93 -8.28
N TYR A 646 -24.81 18.73 -7.22
CA TYR A 646 -23.73 18.86 -6.23
C TYR A 646 -24.21 18.52 -4.83
N GLU A 647 -23.52 17.59 -4.17
CA GLU A 647 -23.70 17.29 -2.75
C GLU A 647 -22.33 17.30 -2.04
N PRO A 648 -22.08 18.24 -1.11
CA PRO A 648 -20.80 18.36 -0.40
C PRO A 648 -20.69 17.48 0.86
N ALA A 649 -21.66 16.60 1.14
CA ALA A 649 -21.73 15.85 2.40
C ALA A 649 -21.69 14.33 2.20
N ASP A 650 -21.14 13.64 3.20
CA ASP A 650 -21.11 12.16 3.30
C ASP A 650 -22.49 11.59 3.58
N LYS A 651 -23.21 11.25 2.51
CA LYS A 651 -24.55 10.66 2.58
C LYS A 651 -24.95 9.95 1.30
N PHE A 652 -26.08 9.25 1.38
CA PHE A 652 -26.83 8.81 0.21
C PHE A 652 -27.55 10.00 -0.43
N SER A 653 -27.04 10.44 -1.58
CA SER A 653 -27.65 11.47 -2.41
C SER A 653 -28.71 10.87 -3.32
N GLN A 654 -29.91 11.43 -3.32
CA GLN A 654 -30.99 10.96 -4.19
C GLN A 654 -30.92 11.68 -5.54
N LEU A 655 -30.47 10.98 -6.57
CA LEU A 655 -30.40 11.51 -7.94
C LEU A 655 -31.75 11.41 -8.65
N TYR A 656 -32.54 10.39 -8.35
CA TYR A 656 -33.90 10.22 -8.85
C TYR A 656 -34.74 9.45 -7.84
N SER A 657 -35.99 9.86 -7.68
CA SER A 657 -37.03 9.09 -7.00
C SER A 657 -38.36 9.42 -7.65
N GLY A 658 -38.95 8.44 -8.29
CA GLY A 658 -40.16 8.66 -9.07
C GLY A 658 -40.72 7.37 -9.65
N PRO A 659 -41.73 7.48 -10.54
CA PRO A 659 -42.29 6.32 -11.20
C PRO A 659 -41.25 5.60 -12.07
N THR A 660 -41.43 4.30 -12.29
CA THR A 660 -40.67 3.57 -13.31
C THR A 660 -40.98 4.14 -14.70
N PRO A 661 -40.01 4.22 -15.64
CA PRO A 661 -40.24 4.84 -16.95
C PRO A 661 -41.42 4.23 -17.73
N ALA A 662 -41.65 2.92 -17.54
CA ALA A 662 -42.82 2.22 -18.04
C ALA A 662 -43.27 1.14 -17.03
N ALA A 663 -44.26 1.45 -16.20
CA ALA A 663 -44.74 0.57 -15.11
C ALA A 663 -45.26 -0.81 -15.54
N ALA A 664 -45.59 -0.99 -16.82
CA ALA A 664 -46.02 -2.26 -17.41
C ALA A 664 -44.91 -3.02 -18.16
N ASP A 665 -43.74 -2.41 -18.39
CA ASP A 665 -42.64 -3.04 -19.12
C ASP A 665 -41.77 -3.87 -18.16
N THR A 666 -41.56 -5.15 -18.46
CA THR A 666 -40.70 -6.05 -17.66
C THR A 666 -39.31 -6.26 -18.26
N GLY A 667 -38.92 -5.36 -19.17
CA GLY A 667 -37.65 -5.35 -19.87
C GLY A 667 -36.42 -5.05 -19.00
N GLN A 668 -35.25 -5.16 -19.64
CA GLN A 668 -33.96 -4.78 -19.07
C GLN A 668 -33.69 -3.30 -19.34
N TYR A 669 -33.31 -2.59 -18.29
CA TYR A 669 -33.02 -1.17 -18.29
C TYR A 669 -31.60 -0.91 -17.79
N GLU A 670 -31.11 0.28 -18.06
CA GLU A 670 -29.87 0.83 -17.53
C GLU A 670 -30.18 2.17 -16.88
N VAL A 671 -29.69 2.37 -15.67
CA VAL A 671 -29.47 3.70 -15.11
C VAL A 671 -28.02 4.06 -15.35
N SER A 672 -27.76 5.21 -15.95
CA SER A 672 -26.39 5.72 -16.08
C SER A 672 -26.28 7.18 -15.69
N VAL A 673 -25.17 7.55 -15.06
CA VAL A 673 -24.86 8.93 -14.68
C VAL A 673 -23.37 9.18 -14.86
N TRP A 674 -22.98 10.41 -15.17
CA TRP A 674 -21.58 10.82 -15.20
C TRP A 674 -21.21 11.46 -13.87
N VAL A 675 -20.10 11.03 -13.27
CA VAL A 675 -19.59 11.61 -12.02
C VAL A 675 -18.21 12.20 -12.23
N ASN A 676 -17.93 13.33 -11.60
CA ASN A 676 -16.59 13.91 -11.66
C ASN A 676 -15.63 13.07 -10.80
N ALA A 677 -14.57 12.57 -11.42
CA ALA A 677 -13.61 11.66 -10.78
C ALA A 677 -12.40 12.36 -10.15
N LYS A 678 -12.34 13.69 -10.22
CA LYS A 678 -11.29 14.51 -9.60
C LYS A 678 -11.70 15.17 -8.27
N MET A 679 -12.86 14.80 -7.73
CA MET A 679 -13.28 15.21 -6.40
C MET A 679 -12.36 14.63 -5.31
N TRP A 680 -12.25 15.29 -4.15
CA TRP A 680 -11.23 14.95 -3.14
C TRP A 680 -11.46 13.64 -2.38
N HIS A 681 -12.66 13.06 -2.47
CA HIS A 681 -13.08 11.92 -1.66
C HIS A 681 -13.45 10.67 -2.47
N GLY A 682 -12.97 10.59 -3.71
CA GLY A 682 -13.18 9.44 -4.60
C GLY A 682 -14.49 9.52 -5.38
N VAL A 683 -14.84 8.42 -6.05
CA VAL A 683 -15.96 8.36 -7.01
C VAL A 683 -17.23 7.70 -6.48
N GLY A 684 -17.20 7.06 -5.31
CA GLY A 684 -18.39 6.49 -4.67
C GLY A 684 -19.05 5.32 -5.43
N ASN A 685 -20.30 5.03 -5.08
CA ASN A 685 -21.10 3.99 -5.74
C ASN A 685 -22.54 4.44 -6.01
N MET A 686 -23.14 3.91 -7.08
CA MET A 686 -24.54 4.11 -7.43
C MET A 686 -25.37 2.91 -7.00
N GLN A 687 -26.51 3.18 -6.37
CA GLN A 687 -27.52 2.19 -6.01
C GLN A 687 -28.82 2.44 -6.76
N VAL A 688 -29.35 1.37 -7.35
CA VAL A 688 -30.65 1.37 -8.03
C VAL A 688 -31.58 0.47 -7.25
N LYS A 689 -32.70 1.03 -6.79
CA LYS A 689 -33.73 0.33 -6.02
C LYS A 689 -35.07 0.42 -6.74
N VAL A 690 -35.73 -0.72 -6.91
CA VAL A 690 -37.02 -0.84 -7.58
C VAL A 690 -38.06 -1.35 -6.59
N TYR A 691 -39.23 -0.72 -6.57
CA TYR A 691 -40.28 -1.02 -5.61
C TYR A 691 -41.60 -1.39 -6.27
N ARG A 692 -42.32 -2.32 -5.63
CA ARG A 692 -43.73 -2.64 -5.88
C ARG A 692 -44.52 -2.21 -4.64
N GLY A 693 -45.20 -1.07 -4.71
CA GLY A 693 -45.71 -0.42 -3.50
C GLY A 693 -44.54 -0.02 -2.59
N ASP A 694 -44.51 -0.54 -1.36
CA ASP A 694 -43.39 -0.35 -0.43
C ASP A 694 -42.41 -1.53 -0.38
N GLU A 695 -42.69 -2.62 -1.13
CA GLU A 695 -41.82 -3.79 -1.21
C GLU A 695 -40.64 -3.51 -2.15
N LEU A 696 -39.41 -3.66 -1.66
CA LEU A 696 -38.19 -3.61 -2.47
C LEU A 696 -38.05 -4.91 -3.28
N VAL A 697 -38.24 -4.83 -4.60
CA VAL A 697 -38.21 -6.00 -5.50
C VAL A 697 -36.89 -6.17 -6.25
N GLU A 698 -36.08 -5.11 -6.34
CA GLU A 698 -34.75 -5.19 -6.93
C GLU A 698 -33.81 -4.16 -6.29
N HIS A 699 -32.57 -4.56 -6.00
CA HIS A 699 -31.51 -3.69 -5.51
C HIS A 699 -30.21 -4.05 -6.20
N LYS A 700 -29.61 -3.08 -6.88
CA LYS A 700 -28.33 -3.21 -7.57
C LYS A 700 -27.39 -2.11 -7.12
N VAL A 701 -26.12 -2.44 -6.99
CA VAL A 701 -25.05 -1.51 -6.61
C VAL A 701 -23.92 -1.65 -7.60
N GLN A 702 -23.40 -0.53 -8.10
CA GLN A 702 -22.21 -0.49 -8.95
C GLN A 702 -21.26 0.60 -8.45
N GLY A 703 -20.02 0.22 -8.18
CA GLY A 703 -18.94 1.16 -7.86
C GLY A 703 -18.47 1.89 -9.11
N ALA A 704 -18.26 3.20 -8.99
CA ALA A 704 -17.72 4.01 -10.06
C ALA A 704 -16.21 3.79 -10.29
N SER A 705 -15.52 3.24 -9.29
CA SER A 705 -14.08 2.93 -9.32
C SER A 705 -13.69 1.88 -10.37
N GLN A 706 -14.66 1.11 -10.87
CA GLN A 706 -14.47 0.10 -11.91
C GLN A 706 -14.91 0.59 -13.30
N SER A 707 -15.28 1.86 -13.45
CA SER A 707 -15.70 2.39 -14.75
C SER A 707 -14.56 2.44 -15.75
N THR A 708 -14.84 2.02 -16.98
CA THR A 708 -13.94 2.12 -18.14
C THR A 708 -14.38 3.19 -19.13
N GLU A 709 -15.52 3.86 -18.91
CA GLU A 709 -16.04 4.92 -19.79
C GLU A 709 -15.68 6.29 -19.20
N LEU A 710 -14.59 6.88 -19.70
CA LEU A 710 -14.00 8.11 -19.17
C LEU A 710 -13.97 9.22 -20.23
N ASP A 711 -14.45 10.40 -19.87
CA ASP A 711 -14.50 11.58 -20.75
C ASP A 711 -13.96 12.81 -20.00
N GLY A 712 -12.68 13.09 -20.20
CA GLY A 712 -11.95 14.10 -19.42
C GLY A 712 -11.95 13.74 -17.95
N ASP A 713 -12.50 14.62 -17.11
CA ASP A 713 -12.55 14.43 -15.66
C ASP A 713 -13.79 13.63 -15.20
N TRP A 714 -14.58 13.08 -16.12
CA TRP A 714 -15.84 12.41 -15.83
C TRP A 714 -15.77 10.91 -16.07
N ALA A 715 -16.37 10.14 -15.16
CA ALA A 715 -16.56 8.70 -15.28
C ALA A 715 -18.03 8.36 -15.37
N ARG A 716 -18.40 7.53 -16.34
CA ARG A 716 -19.79 7.06 -16.47
C ARG A 716 -20.01 5.83 -15.60
N VAL A 717 -20.97 5.89 -14.71
CA VAL A 717 -21.44 4.74 -13.94
C VAL A 717 -22.72 4.24 -14.59
N ALA A 718 -22.80 2.94 -14.85
CA ALA A 718 -23.97 2.31 -15.46
C ALA A 718 -24.38 1.07 -14.67
N VAL A 719 -25.65 1.02 -14.26
CA VAL A 719 -26.24 -0.10 -13.52
C VAL A 719 -27.34 -0.72 -14.37
N PRO A 720 -27.14 -1.93 -14.92
CA PRO A 720 -28.21 -2.68 -15.53
C PRO A 720 -29.15 -3.23 -14.45
N PHE A 721 -30.45 -3.14 -14.69
CA PHE A 721 -31.49 -3.64 -13.78
C PHE A 721 -32.72 -4.08 -14.58
N ARG A 722 -33.57 -4.89 -13.95
CA ARG A 722 -34.82 -5.34 -14.54
C ARG A 722 -36.01 -4.68 -13.86
N ILE A 723 -36.97 -4.21 -14.65
CA ILE A 723 -38.26 -3.80 -14.10
C ILE A 723 -39.10 -5.07 -13.89
N ARG A 724 -39.59 -5.28 -12.67
CA ARG A 724 -40.45 -6.43 -12.32
C ARG A 724 -41.91 -6.08 -12.56
N ALA A 725 -42.74 -7.07 -12.87
CA ALA A 725 -44.17 -6.85 -13.08
C ALA A 725 -44.82 -6.17 -11.85
N GLY A 726 -45.59 -5.11 -12.08
CA GLY A 726 -46.22 -4.32 -11.02
C GLY A 726 -45.26 -3.39 -10.26
N ALA A 727 -44.00 -3.27 -10.65
CA ALA A 727 -43.09 -2.28 -10.07
C ALA A 727 -43.46 -0.86 -10.53
N THR A 728 -43.74 0.00 -9.57
CA THR A 728 -44.26 1.36 -9.82
C THR A 728 -43.29 2.46 -9.47
N ARG A 729 -42.28 2.21 -8.61
CA ARG A 729 -41.34 3.23 -8.13
C ARG A 729 -39.89 2.80 -8.33
N LEU A 730 -39.04 3.75 -8.71
CA LEU A 730 -37.60 3.60 -8.91
C LEU A 730 -36.87 4.69 -8.13
N GLU A 731 -35.84 4.30 -7.40
CA GLU A 731 -34.93 5.19 -6.70
C GLU A 731 -33.50 4.97 -7.20
N VAL A 732 -32.82 6.08 -7.50
CA VAL A 732 -31.41 6.13 -7.83
C VAL A 732 -30.71 6.93 -6.75
N LEU A 733 -29.94 6.22 -5.93
CA LEU A 733 -29.17 6.79 -4.84
C LEU A 733 -27.68 6.73 -5.19
N TYR A 734 -26.92 7.67 -4.67
CA TYR A 734 -25.49 7.74 -4.87
C TYR A 734 -24.79 7.97 -3.54
N GLU A 735 -23.91 7.05 -3.16
CA GLU A 735 -23.13 7.13 -1.94
C GLU A 735 -21.78 7.79 -2.24
N SER A 736 -21.56 8.99 -1.70
CA SER A 736 -20.27 9.68 -1.76
C SER A 736 -20.13 10.64 -0.59
N ARG A 737 -18.87 10.96 -0.27
CA ARG A 737 -18.49 12.04 0.65
C ARG A 737 -18.60 13.43 0.03
N GLU A 738 -18.45 13.48 -1.28
CA GLU A 738 -18.61 14.66 -2.10
C GLU A 738 -19.00 14.19 -3.50
N LEU A 739 -20.16 14.61 -3.99
CA LEU A 739 -20.70 14.17 -5.26
C LEU A 739 -20.88 15.37 -6.19
N VAL A 740 -20.29 15.27 -7.38
CA VAL A 740 -20.69 16.05 -8.55
C VAL A 740 -21.14 15.07 -9.61
N ALA A 741 -22.44 15.06 -9.91
CA ALA A 741 -23.08 14.15 -10.86
C ALA A 741 -23.81 14.92 -11.96
N ASP A 742 -23.75 14.42 -13.19
CA ASP A 742 -24.35 15.06 -14.35
C ASP A 742 -24.93 14.02 -15.33
N ASP A 743 -25.85 14.46 -16.19
CA ASP A 743 -26.46 13.68 -17.27
C ASP A 743 -26.99 12.28 -16.85
N LEU A 744 -27.86 12.24 -15.84
CA LEU A 744 -28.54 11.01 -15.44
C LEU A 744 -29.52 10.56 -16.54
N LEU A 745 -29.39 9.30 -16.97
CA LEU A 745 -30.20 8.68 -18.00
C LEU A 745 -30.72 7.31 -17.55
N ILE A 746 -32.03 7.12 -17.58
CA ILE A 746 -32.69 5.84 -17.36
C ILE A 746 -33.36 5.43 -18.68
N ARG A 747 -32.92 4.30 -19.25
CA ARG A 747 -33.43 3.83 -20.56
C ARG A 747 -33.49 2.30 -20.65
N PRO A 748 -34.35 1.74 -21.53
CA PRO A 748 -34.26 0.33 -21.89
C PRO A 748 -32.94 0.03 -22.61
N LEU A 749 -32.33 -1.13 -22.36
CA LEU A 749 -31.01 -1.48 -22.93
C LEU A 749 -31.00 -1.48 -24.47
N ASN A 750 -32.11 -1.89 -25.10
CA ASN A 750 -32.27 -1.96 -26.55
C ASN A 750 -32.69 -0.63 -27.21
N THR A 751 -32.68 0.48 -26.47
CA THR A 751 -33.17 1.79 -26.93
C THR A 751 -32.03 2.79 -26.97
N ASP A 752 -31.78 3.38 -28.14
CA ASP A 752 -30.90 4.53 -28.30
C ASP A 752 -31.69 5.82 -28.03
N VAL A 753 -31.11 6.71 -27.25
CA VAL A 753 -31.69 7.99 -26.82
C VAL A 753 -30.89 9.13 -27.43
N TYR A 754 -31.57 10.04 -28.10
CA TYR A 754 -30.96 11.21 -28.73
C TYR A 754 -31.57 12.50 -28.19
N TYR A 755 -30.74 13.52 -27.99
CA TYR A 755 -31.18 14.87 -27.61
C TYR A 755 -30.16 15.92 -28.03
N TYR A 756 -30.58 17.17 -28.10
CA TYR A 756 -29.71 18.28 -28.49
C TYR A 756 -29.34 19.13 -27.29
N ILE A 757 -28.08 19.54 -27.23
CA ILE A 757 -27.58 20.55 -26.29
C ILE A 757 -27.08 21.79 -27.06
N THR A 758 -26.95 22.92 -26.36
CA THR A 758 -26.44 24.17 -26.96
C THR A 758 -25.05 24.45 -26.42
N THR A 759 -24.03 24.34 -27.27
CA THR A 759 -22.65 24.66 -26.90
C THR A 759 -22.50 26.16 -26.55
N PRO A 760 -21.45 26.56 -25.80
CA PRO A 760 -21.16 27.98 -25.51
C PRO A 760 -21.13 28.86 -26.76
N ASP A 761 -20.69 28.32 -27.90
CA ASP A 761 -20.66 28.98 -29.21
C ASP A 761 -22.04 29.05 -29.90
N LYS A 762 -23.11 28.75 -29.18
CA LYS A 762 -24.50 28.71 -29.66
C LYS A 762 -24.75 27.68 -30.79
N LYS A 763 -23.87 26.70 -30.98
CA LYS A 763 -24.07 25.60 -31.93
C LYS A 763 -24.84 24.47 -31.26
N ARG A 764 -25.80 23.86 -31.98
CA ARG A 764 -26.51 22.66 -31.53
C ARG A 764 -25.61 21.44 -31.69
N GLN A 765 -25.46 20.66 -30.62
CA GLN A 765 -24.69 19.43 -30.59
C GLN A 765 -25.62 18.26 -30.27
N LEU A 766 -25.50 17.18 -31.05
CA LEU A 766 -26.30 15.97 -30.87
C LEU A 766 -25.62 15.05 -29.85
N ILE A 767 -26.41 14.58 -28.90
CA ILE A 767 -26.00 13.64 -27.87
C ILE A 767 -26.73 12.32 -28.07
N LYS A 768 -26.01 11.20 -27.98
CA LYS A 768 -26.53 9.84 -28.03
C LYS A 768 -26.21 9.12 -26.72
N ASN A 769 -27.21 8.68 -25.96
CA ASN A 769 -27.03 7.95 -24.69
C ASN A 769 -26.05 8.64 -23.71
N GLY A 770 -25.98 9.98 -23.75
CA GLY A 770 -25.02 10.77 -22.97
C GLY A 770 -23.66 11.00 -23.63
N TYR A 771 -23.38 10.48 -24.82
CA TYR A 771 -22.14 10.69 -25.58
C TYR A 771 -22.29 11.76 -26.66
N ARG A 772 -21.29 12.63 -26.83
CA ARG A 772 -21.24 13.65 -27.89
C ARG A 772 -21.00 13.00 -29.25
N LEU A 773 -21.82 13.33 -30.25
CA LEU A 773 -21.62 12.86 -31.64
C LEU A 773 -21.02 13.92 -32.57
N ARG A 774 -20.97 15.20 -32.18
CA ARG A 774 -20.58 16.29 -33.10
C ARG A 774 -19.76 17.37 -32.44
#